data_AF-A0A949IIT6-F1
#
_entry.id   AF-A0A949IIT6-F1
#
_cell.length_a   1.000
_cell.length_b   1.000
_cell.length_c   1.000
_cell.angle_alpha   90.00
_cell.angle_beta   90.00
_cell.angle_gamma   90.00
#
_symmetry.space_group_name_H-M   'P 1'
#
loop_
_entity.id
_entity.type
_entity.pdbx_description
1 polymer ?
#
loop_
_entity_poly.entity_id
_entity_poly.type
_entity_poly.pdbx_seq_one_letter_code
_entity_poly.pdbx_strand_id
1 'polypeptide(L)'
;MESVENLEVNTGKGGEIDESLVLLQSLATGQKKTEALDAADKIIFAGLPALFGLKPEELPIKPEQFEKLFYSLRAMAAIDNVGAEPVASIASQLMDTDEACRVVIHNRAVAEKLQGDYDLASFDALFDLAKSKGVFSLKISEQNGLVTTAEAAENWDMSGRQWVTDTVRCGDIVREANPLAWTKALLTLCDFYNQDEEMAAMHASINDPAYYRQGGLLNGVAHIFIPQTLKRDASWFNNKRLESHGLALKALCDTLTASLDGETGAGDVGFGIAGGGGAVDWAFSDAQIKEHGQKIAETVVCLASYLKSINTDQNGRFDFGAPSAGAWEEIPFPEGLTWDTEAIRSGFESLRNLLFSATRCAPLSEIISHIRGHRYADWLQQPQTLDYLIKQARGKVIDRLFGQMLPVESPHRPLDCSLAFISTSTVVLGSDVISDVVLQYQLLQVLETNLVRAHGIVRYAPFDLTMEDGRKEPVFDSYLADNYWLVPSLRAALSRAASNRSNEETADEKHYGSSDCSTSEEYLARVKLARAGSEAQWCFVSVIAEGYARQVLKLQKLLDSQIALQGKAAVGSQDLVDGLDTTEIEKLIVYGLNKAGEFLSRSYARITSEGAVKANGHDCPAWAIPEAYEFVSPLGGQSKTHIGALPGANTPLAWGQASLYRASVLFRRCLS
;
A
#
# COMPACT_ATOMS: atom_id res chain seq x y z
N MET A 1 40.98 0.68 -25.83
CA MET A 1 41.43 1.87 -26.58
C MET A 1 41.34 1.54 -28.05
N GLU A 2 40.17 1.74 -28.65
CA GLU A 2 39.98 1.87 -30.09
C GLU A 2 38.70 2.69 -30.27
N SER A 3 38.79 3.66 -31.18
CA SER A 3 38.02 4.89 -31.27
C SER A 3 36.66 4.73 -31.97
N VAL A 4 35.62 5.31 -31.39
CA VAL A 4 34.37 5.65 -32.08
C VAL A 4 34.44 7.11 -32.51
N GLU A 5 34.96 7.35 -33.71
CA GLU A 5 34.75 8.59 -34.47
C GLU A 5 33.92 8.21 -35.69
N ASN A 6 32.69 8.74 -35.76
CA ASN A 6 31.99 9.20 -36.97
C ASN A 6 30.47 9.24 -36.73
N LEU A 7 30.00 10.36 -36.20
CA LEU A 7 28.64 10.86 -36.40
C LEU A 7 28.80 12.24 -37.05
N GLU A 8 28.69 12.30 -38.38
CA GLU A 8 28.59 13.57 -39.11
C GLU A 8 27.16 14.11 -38.98
N VAL A 9 27.02 15.25 -38.29
CA VAL A 9 25.77 16.01 -38.20
C VAL A 9 25.85 17.23 -39.12
N ASN A 10 24.80 17.41 -39.92
CA ASN A 10 24.67 18.39 -40.99
C ASN A 10 24.38 19.79 -40.40
N THR A 11 25.35 20.71 -40.47
CA THR A 11 25.31 22.01 -39.79
C THR A 11 24.56 23.09 -40.59
N GLY A 12 23.25 23.20 -40.38
CA GLY A 12 22.44 24.32 -40.85
C GLY A 12 21.88 25.14 -39.69
N LYS A 13 22.45 26.32 -39.41
CA LYS A 13 21.94 27.34 -38.45
C LYS A 13 21.32 26.80 -37.14
N GLY A 14 21.99 25.85 -36.49
CA GLY A 14 21.56 25.19 -35.24
C GLY A 14 22.70 24.76 -34.31
N GLY A 15 23.91 25.33 -34.48
CA GLY A 15 25.15 24.79 -33.89
C GLY A 15 25.26 24.83 -32.36
N GLU A 16 24.65 25.79 -31.66
CA GLU A 16 24.70 25.82 -30.18
C GLU A 16 23.67 24.87 -29.53
N ILE A 17 22.56 24.60 -30.22
CA ILE A 17 21.52 23.68 -29.73
C ILE A 17 22.02 22.23 -29.85
N ASP A 18 22.75 21.91 -30.91
CA ASP A 18 23.26 20.56 -31.20
C ASP A 18 24.34 20.11 -30.21
N GLU A 19 25.31 20.97 -29.89
CA GLU A 19 26.33 20.68 -28.86
C GLU A 19 25.71 20.55 -27.47
N SER A 20 24.71 21.38 -27.15
CA SER A 20 23.98 21.31 -25.87
C SER A 20 23.18 20.01 -25.75
N LEU A 21 22.60 19.52 -26.84
CA LEU A 21 21.83 18.27 -26.88
C LEU A 21 22.73 17.03 -26.73
N VAL A 22 23.87 17.02 -27.44
CA VAL A 22 24.89 15.97 -27.32
C VAL A 22 25.49 15.95 -25.92
N LEU A 23 25.74 17.11 -25.32
CA LEU A 23 26.20 17.23 -23.94
C LEU A 23 25.13 16.71 -22.98
N LEU A 24 23.87 17.11 -23.13
CA LEU A 24 22.75 16.59 -22.32
C LEU A 24 22.56 15.07 -22.43
N GLN A 25 22.73 14.49 -23.62
CA GLN A 25 22.69 13.03 -23.84
C GLN A 25 23.91 12.32 -23.21
N SER A 26 25.09 12.93 -23.29
CA SER A 26 26.30 12.50 -22.58
C SER A 26 26.13 12.55 -21.06
N LEU A 27 25.41 13.55 -20.54
CA LEU A 27 25.07 13.68 -19.12
C LEU A 27 24.02 12.67 -18.67
N ALA A 28 23.00 12.44 -19.48
CA ALA A 28 21.97 11.45 -19.25
C ALA A 28 22.50 10.00 -19.22
N THR A 29 23.54 9.71 -20.00
CA THR A 29 24.21 8.39 -20.03
C THR A 29 25.24 8.19 -18.92
N GLY A 30 25.36 9.16 -17.99
CA GLY A 30 26.12 9.02 -16.75
C GLY A 30 27.64 9.05 -16.92
N GLN A 31 28.17 9.43 -18.08
CA GLN A 31 29.61 9.28 -18.31
C GLN A 31 30.46 10.22 -17.45
N LYS A 32 30.00 11.43 -17.06
CA LYS A 32 30.84 12.42 -16.35
C LYS A 32 30.06 13.45 -15.49
N LYS A 33 29.68 13.11 -14.24
CA LYS A 33 28.98 14.03 -13.29
C LYS A 33 29.73 15.35 -13.04
N THR A 34 31.07 15.32 -13.00
CA THR A 34 31.90 16.50 -12.70
C THR A 34 31.97 17.49 -13.88
N GLU A 35 32.10 16.98 -15.11
CA GLU A 35 32.14 17.84 -16.32
C GLU A 35 30.76 18.44 -16.65
N ALA A 36 29.68 17.80 -16.18
CA ALA A 36 28.31 18.31 -16.22
C ALA A 36 28.11 19.61 -15.46
N LEU A 37 28.64 19.65 -14.24
CA LEU A 37 28.48 20.75 -13.31
C LEU A 37 29.29 21.97 -13.78
N ASP A 38 30.45 21.73 -14.42
CA ASP A 38 31.29 22.79 -15.00
C ASP A 38 30.71 23.40 -16.30
N ALA A 39 29.85 22.66 -17.02
CA ALA A 39 29.20 23.13 -18.26
C ALA A 39 27.77 23.66 -18.06
N ALA A 40 27.26 23.61 -16.83
CA ALA A 40 25.85 23.81 -16.52
C ALA A 40 25.31 25.20 -16.90
N ASP A 41 26.15 26.25 -16.83
CA ASP A 41 25.74 27.61 -17.21
C ASP A 41 25.34 27.71 -18.69
N LYS A 42 26.07 27.05 -19.62
CA LYS A 42 25.70 27.09 -21.05
C LYS A 42 24.45 26.27 -21.36
N ILE A 43 24.30 25.13 -20.69
CA ILE A 43 23.15 24.24 -20.85
C ILE A 43 21.87 24.91 -20.31
N ILE A 44 21.93 25.58 -19.15
CA ILE A 44 20.76 26.18 -18.51
C ILE A 44 20.30 27.45 -19.21
N PHE A 45 21.24 28.34 -19.59
CA PHE A 45 20.84 29.64 -20.13
C PHE A 45 20.46 29.63 -21.62
N ALA A 46 20.89 28.63 -22.38
CA ALA A 46 20.61 28.56 -23.83
C ALA A 46 20.00 27.23 -24.29
N GLY A 47 20.48 26.08 -23.81
CA GLY A 47 20.08 24.76 -24.32
C GLY A 47 18.74 24.24 -23.79
N LEU A 48 18.54 24.31 -22.47
CA LEU A 48 17.38 23.74 -21.78
C LEU A 48 16.06 24.45 -22.13
N PRO A 49 15.98 25.80 -22.15
CA PRO A 49 14.76 26.48 -22.58
C PRO A 49 14.43 26.15 -24.03
N ALA A 50 15.42 26.17 -24.92
CA ALA A 50 15.25 25.82 -26.34
C ALA A 50 14.71 24.39 -26.53
N LEU A 51 15.18 23.42 -25.73
CA LEU A 51 14.75 22.02 -25.78
C LEU A 51 13.26 21.85 -25.45
N PHE A 52 12.70 22.72 -24.62
CA PHE A 52 11.27 22.69 -24.26
C PHE A 52 10.43 23.75 -24.97
N GLY A 53 11.02 24.50 -25.92
CA GLY A 53 10.33 25.61 -26.60
C GLY A 53 10.01 26.80 -25.68
N LEU A 54 10.79 26.99 -24.63
CA LEU A 54 10.68 28.03 -23.62
C LEU A 54 11.75 29.11 -23.83
N LYS A 55 11.50 30.31 -23.32
CA LYS A 55 12.52 31.36 -23.20
C LYS A 55 13.34 31.17 -21.91
N PRO A 56 14.61 31.61 -21.87
CA PRO A 56 15.44 31.50 -20.66
C PRO A 56 14.80 32.10 -19.41
N GLU A 57 14.09 33.23 -19.55
CA GLU A 57 13.34 33.87 -18.46
C GLU A 57 12.15 33.07 -17.93
N GLU A 58 11.66 32.06 -18.67
CA GLU A 58 10.54 31.20 -18.28
C GLU A 58 10.98 29.98 -17.44
N LEU A 59 12.30 29.80 -17.25
CA LEU A 59 12.89 28.69 -16.52
C LEU A 59 13.99 29.16 -15.54
N PRO A 60 13.63 29.93 -14.48
CA PRO A 60 14.61 30.35 -13.49
C PRO A 60 15.07 29.15 -12.66
N ILE A 61 16.26 28.62 -12.96
CA ILE A 61 16.88 27.55 -12.16
C ILE A 61 17.94 28.17 -11.25
N LYS A 62 17.78 27.94 -9.94
CA LYS A 62 18.74 28.41 -8.95
C LYS A 62 19.92 27.45 -8.84
N PRO A 63 21.14 27.90 -8.50
CA PRO A 63 22.30 27.03 -8.39
C PRO A 63 22.10 25.82 -7.45
N GLU A 64 21.40 26.01 -6.34
CA GLU A 64 21.07 24.94 -5.40
C GLU A 64 20.18 23.84 -6.00
N GLN A 65 19.56 24.06 -7.16
CA GLN A 65 18.71 23.10 -7.86
C GLN A 65 19.46 22.29 -8.92
N PHE A 66 20.76 22.55 -9.17
CA PHE A 66 21.53 21.88 -10.23
C PHE A 66 21.54 20.35 -10.11
N GLU A 67 21.75 19.83 -8.90
CA GLU A 67 21.74 18.38 -8.69
C GLU A 67 20.37 17.78 -8.98
N LYS A 68 19.30 18.42 -8.52
CA LYS A 68 17.92 17.98 -8.80
C LYS A 68 17.59 18.09 -10.29
N LEU A 69 18.10 19.10 -10.98
CA LEU A 69 17.95 19.25 -12.43
C LEU A 69 18.66 18.11 -13.18
N PHE A 70 19.89 17.80 -12.81
CA PHE A 70 20.65 16.69 -13.41
C PHE A 70 19.86 15.38 -13.34
N TYR A 71 19.34 15.05 -12.16
CA TYR A 71 18.54 13.85 -11.99
C TYR A 71 17.19 13.91 -12.71
N SER A 72 16.54 15.07 -12.74
CA SER A 72 15.32 15.29 -13.53
C SER A 72 15.56 14.97 -15.02
N LEU A 73 16.63 15.48 -15.60
CA LEU A 73 16.99 15.24 -17.01
C LEU A 73 17.35 13.80 -17.28
N ARG A 74 18.03 13.14 -16.34
CA ARG A 74 18.34 11.72 -16.42
C ARG A 74 17.08 10.85 -16.45
N ALA A 75 16.06 11.17 -15.64
CA ALA A 75 14.78 10.46 -15.67
C ALA A 75 14.09 10.62 -17.04
N MET A 76 14.04 11.84 -17.58
CA MET A 76 13.45 12.12 -18.88
C MET A 76 14.18 11.39 -20.01
N ALA A 77 15.51 11.40 -20.00
CA ALA A 77 16.34 10.72 -20.99
C ALA A 77 16.27 9.19 -20.92
N ALA A 78 16.00 8.63 -19.74
CA ALA A 78 15.78 7.20 -19.59
C ALA A 78 14.58 6.75 -20.45
N ILE A 79 13.55 7.58 -20.59
CA ILE A 79 12.41 7.29 -21.46
C ILE A 79 12.78 7.36 -22.95
N ASP A 80 13.62 8.30 -23.36
CA ASP A 80 14.04 8.42 -24.77
C ASP A 80 14.96 7.28 -25.22
N ASN A 81 15.80 6.78 -24.30
CA ASN A 81 16.70 5.65 -24.55
C ASN A 81 16.02 4.29 -24.41
N VAL A 82 14.86 4.24 -23.77
CA VAL A 82 13.95 3.10 -23.88
C VAL A 82 13.33 3.19 -25.27
N GLY A 83 14.09 2.72 -26.26
CA GLY A 83 13.49 2.02 -27.38
C GLY A 83 12.68 0.89 -26.75
N ALA A 84 11.42 1.16 -26.43
CA ALA A 84 10.50 0.16 -25.97
C ALA A 84 10.47 -0.89 -27.08
N GLU A 85 11.25 -1.95 -26.97
CA GLU A 85 10.78 -3.22 -27.45
C GLU A 85 9.71 -3.59 -26.45
N PRO A 86 8.43 -3.41 -26.80
CA PRO A 86 7.41 -4.05 -26.00
C PRO A 86 7.72 -5.53 -26.20
N VAL A 87 7.95 -6.28 -25.12
CA VAL A 87 7.72 -7.73 -25.16
C VAL A 87 6.19 -7.95 -25.21
N ALA A 88 5.49 -7.18 -26.05
CA ALA A 88 4.06 -7.23 -26.28
C ALA A 88 3.67 -8.60 -26.84
N SER A 89 4.57 -9.27 -27.56
CA SER A 89 4.33 -10.60 -28.11
C SER A 89 4.06 -11.67 -27.04
N ILE A 90 4.58 -11.53 -25.82
CA ILE A 90 4.31 -12.50 -24.73
C ILE A 90 3.09 -12.02 -23.93
N ALA A 91 3.04 -10.75 -23.53
CA ALA A 91 1.93 -10.20 -22.74
C ALA A 91 0.57 -10.22 -23.46
N SER A 92 0.52 -10.02 -24.78
CA SER A 92 -0.72 -10.06 -25.56
C SER A 92 -1.28 -11.47 -25.76
N GLN A 93 -0.45 -12.50 -25.55
CA GLN A 93 -0.85 -13.91 -25.66
C GLN A 93 -1.25 -14.50 -24.30
N LEU A 94 -0.84 -13.88 -23.19
CA LEU A 94 -1.06 -14.36 -21.84
C LEU A 94 -2.39 -13.90 -21.22
N MET A 95 -2.97 -12.77 -21.68
CA MET A 95 -4.16 -12.18 -21.06
C MET A 95 -5.09 -11.57 -22.11
N ASP A 96 -6.31 -12.10 -22.21
CA ASP A 96 -7.39 -11.63 -23.09
C ASP A 96 -7.93 -10.28 -22.57
N THR A 97 -7.14 -9.22 -22.75
CA THR A 97 -7.34 -7.92 -22.08
C THR A 97 -7.51 -6.80 -23.09
N ASP A 98 -8.43 -5.87 -22.76
CA ASP A 98 -8.61 -4.60 -23.44
C ASP A 98 -7.25 -3.85 -23.55
N GLU A 99 -7.11 -3.00 -24.56
CA GLU A 99 -5.86 -2.28 -24.85
C GLU A 99 -5.39 -1.43 -23.65
N ALA A 100 -6.31 -0.93 -22.84
CA ALA A 100 -6.03 -0.19 -21.59
C ALA A 100 -5.56 -1.07 -20.40
N CYS A 101 -5.75 -2.39 -20.48
CA CYS A 101 -5.47 -3.35 -19.41
C CYS A 101 -4.30 -4.31 -19.72
N ARG A 102 -3.58 -4.10 -20.83
CA ARG A 102 -2.39 -4.90 -21.19
C ARG A 102 -1.30 -4.78 -20.13
N VAL A 103 -0.74 -5.91 -19.71
CA VAL A 103 0.34 -5.95 -18.72
C VAL A 103 1.66 -5.51 -19.34
N VAL A 104 2.29 -4.49 -18.74
CA VAL A 104 3.63 -4.05 -19.14
C VAL A 104 4.67 -4.77 -18.29
N ILE A 105 5.64 -5.39 -18.95
CA ILE A 105 6.70 -6.16 -18.31
C ILE A 105 7.97 -5.32 -18.20
N HIS A 106 8.52 -5.22 -17.00
CA HIS A 106 9.69 -4.40 -16.69
C HIS A 106 10.97 -5.22 -16.48
N ASN A 107 10.86 -6.55 -16.44
CA ASN A 107 12.01 -7.46 -16.30
C ASN A 107 11.85 -8.68 -17.21
N ARG A 108 12.76 -8.84 -18.17
CA ARG A 108 12.73 -9.92 -19.17
C ARG A 108 12.84 -11.31 -18.54
N ALA A 109 13.68 -11.49 -17.52
CA ALA A 109 13.83 -12.79 -16.86
C ALA A 109 12.55 -13.20 -16.11
N VAL A 110 11.77 -12.23 -15.62
CA VAL A 110 10.43 -12.49 -15.10
C VAL A 110 9.46 -12.84 -16.25
N ALA A 111 9.51 -12.10 -17.36
CA ALA A 111 8.68 -12.35 -18.55
C ALA A 111 8.72 -13.82 -19.00
N GLU A 112 9.92 -14.42 -19.02
CA GLU A 112 10.16 -15.80 -19.43
C GLU A 112 9.55 -16.85 -18.50
N LYS A 113 9.06 -16.44 -17.31
CA LYS A 113 8.39 -17.30 -16.32
C LYS A 113 6.90 -17.02 -16.16
N LEU A 114 6.36 -15.97 -16.82
CA LEU A 114 4.94 -15.67 -16.75
C LEU A 114 4.13 -16.68 -17.59
N GLN A 115 2.99 -17.12 -17.05
CA GLN A 115 2.06 -18.03 -17.73
C GLN A 115 0.63 -17.50 -17.61
N GLY A 116 -0.22 -17.88 -18.56
CA GLY A 116 -1.65 -17.54 -18.53
C GLY A 116 -2.36 -18.37 -17.46
N ASP A 117 -2.01 -19.66 -17.39
CA ASP A 117 -2.45 -20.59 -16.36
C ASP A 117 -1.22 -21.19 -15.68
N TYR A 118 -1.25 -21.29 -14.36
CA TYR A 118 -0.18 -21.90 -13.57
C TYR A 118 -0.60 -23.26 -13.04
N ASP A 119 0.30 -24.23 -13.16
CA ASP A 119 0.35 -25.37 -12.23
C ASP A 119 1.33 -25.09 -11.09
N LEU A 120 1.38 -25.97 -10.09
CA LEU A 120 2.27 -25.80 -8.93
C LEU A 120 3.75 -25.69 -9.33
N ALA A 121 4.21 -26.49 -10.30
CA ALA A 121 5.62 -26.54 -10.69
C ALA A 121 6.07 -25.27 -11.43
N SER A 122 5.23 -24.78 -12.35
CA SER A 122 5.47 -23.54 -13.09
C SER A 122 5.40 -22.32 -12.17
N PHE A 123 4.47 -22.28 -11.21
CA PHE A 123 4.41 -21.21 -10.23
C PHE A 123 5.61 -21.25 -9.27
N ASP A 124 6.00 -22.41 -8.76
CA ASP A 124 7.18 -22.57 -7.90
C ASP A 124 8.44 -22.08 -8.61
N ALA A 125 8.59 -22.34 -9.92
CA ALA A 125 9.72 -21.82 -10.70
C ALA A 125 9.76 -20.28 -10.78
N LEU A 126 8.62 -19.60 -10.88
CA LEU A 126 8.54 -18.14 -10.83
C LEU A 126 8.85 -17.61 -9.42
N PHE A 127 8.22 -18.20 -8.41
CA PHE A 127 8.35 -17.76 -7.02
C PHE A 127 9.77 -17.96 -6.50
N ASP A 128 10.39 -19.11 -6.79
CA ASP A 128 11.76 -19.42 -6.40
C ASP A 128 12.79 -18.56 -7.13
N LEU A 129 12.52 -18.22 -8.41
CA LEU A 129 13.34 -17.24 -9.12
C LEU A 129 13.34 -15.90 -8.37
N ALA A 130 12.17 -15.35 -8.04
CA ALA A 130 12.06 -14.09 -7.32
C ALA A 130 12.71 -14.15 -5.93
N LYS A 131 12.50 -15.24 -5.18
CA LYS A 131 13.17 -15.49 -3.89
C LYS A 131 14.69 -15.50 -4.03
N SER A 132 15.23 -16.26 -4.99
CA SER A 132 16.68 -16.39 -5.22
C SER A 132 17.35 -15.08 -5.60
N LYS A 133 16.57 -14.13 -6.14
CA LYS A 133 17.01 -12.79 -6.52
C LYS A 133 16.79 -11.73 -5.44
N GLY A 134 16.27 -12.11 -4.28
CA GLY A 134 16.09 -11.21 -3.14
C GLY A 134 14.87 -10.28 -3.24
N VAL A 135 13.90 -10.58 -4.11
CA VAL A 135 12.66 -9.76 -4.25
C VAL A 135 11.92 -9.62 -2.92
N PHE A 136 12.01 -10.61 -2.04
CA PHE A 136 11.35 -10.64 -0.73
C PHE A 136 12.30 -10.39 0.45
N SER A 137 13.50 -9.88 0.19
CA SER A 137 14.48 -9.54 1.22
C SER A 137 14.13 -8.20 1.86
N LEU A 138 13.55 -8.23 3.07
CA LEU A 138 13.30 -7.05 3.89
C LEU A 138 14.53 -6.67 4.70
N LYS A 139 14.81 -5.37 4.84
CA LYS A 139 15.79 -4.87 5.80
C LYS A 139 15.15 -4.67 7.17
N ILE A 140 15.58 -5.50 8.12
CA ILE A 140 15.06 -5.55 9.48
C ILE A 140 16.13 -5.03 10.44
N SER A 141 15.77 -4.06 11.27
CA SER A 141 16.65 -3.53 12.32
C SER A 141 16.81 -4.54 13.44
N GLU A 142 18.03 -4.98 13.71
CA GLU A 142 18.31 -5.86 14.85
C GLU A 142 18.01 -5.19 16.18
N GLN A 143 18.08 -3.86 16.27
CA GLN A 143 17.90 -3.12 17.52
C GLN A 143 16.44 -3.09 17.99
N ASN A 144 15.48 -2.97 17.09
CA ASN A 144 14.06 -2.75 17.42
C ASN A 144 13.09 -3.63 16.62
N GLY A 145 13.59 -4.49 15.73
CA GLY A 145 12.77 -5.39 14.90
C GLY A 145 12.02 -4.71 13.77
N LEU A 146 12.11 -3.38 13.65
CA LEU A 146 11.37 -2.61 12.65
C LEU A 146 11.92 -2.84 11.24
N VAL A 147 11.03 -2.85 10.26
CA VAL A 147 11.36 -2.99 8.84
C VAL A 147 11.56 -1.61 8.24
N THR A 148 12.67 -1.41 7.52
CA THR A 148 12.90 -0.19 6.75
C THR A 148 11.86 -0.09 5.63
N THR A 149 10.99 0.94 5.67
CA THR A 149 9.88 1.11 4.71
C THR A 149 10.38 1.22 3.27
N ALA A 150 11.40 2.04 3.03
CA ALA A 150 12.01 2.22 1.73
C ALA A 150 13.53 2.40 1.85
N GLU A 151 14.29 1.75 0.97
CA GLU A 151 15.76 1.89 0.93
C GLU A 151 16.19 3.06 0.03
N ALA A 152 15.54 4.21 0.20
CA ALA A 152 15.76 5.41 -0.60
C ALA A 152 16.41 6.52 0.24
N ALA A 153 17.75 6.53 0.30
CA ALA A 153 18.49 7.57 1.03
C ALA A 153 18.23 8.98 0.47
N GLU A 154 17.89 9.05 -0.81
CA GLU A 154 17.49 10.26 -1.52
C GLU A 154 16.08 10.76 -1.15
N ASN A 155 15.28 9.95 -0.45
CA ASN A 155 14.00 10.36 0.10
C ASN A 155 13.92 10.06 1.61
N TRP A 156 14.48 10.98 2.41
CA TRP A 156 14.46 10.87 3.88
C TRP A 156 13.04 10.77 4.43
N ASP A 157 12.06 11.38 3.76
CA ASP A 157 10.69 11.37 4.22
C ASP A 157 10.14 9.94 4.38
N MET A 158 10.59 8.99 3.55
CA MET A 158 10.19 7.59 3.58
C MET A 158 11.21 6.65 4.22
N SER A 159 12.51 6.96 4.14
CA SER A 159 13.58 6.12 4.68
C SER A 159 13.93 6.42 6.14
N GLY A 160 13.61 7.63 6.63
CA GLY A 160 13.91 8.10 7.98
C GLY A 160 12.80 7.90 9.01
N ARG A 161 11.59 7.56 8.56
CA ARG A 161 10.39 7.42 9.40
C ARG A 161 9.92 5.98 9.49
N GLN A 162 9.11 5.68 10.50
CA GLN A 162 8.39 4.41 10.61
C GLN A 162 6.89 4.63 10.67
N TRP A 163 6.17 3.83 9.90
CA TRP A 163 4.72 3.71 9.95
C TRP A 163 4.32 2.48 10.76
N VAL A 164 3.28 2.63 11.58
CA VAL A 164 2.65 1.48 12.26
C VAL A 164 2.11 0.47 11.24
N THR A 165 1.53 0.95 10.12
CA THR A 165 0.89 0.11 9.09
C THR A 165 1.93 -0.76 8.41
N ASP A 166 3.05 -0.17 8.02
CA ASP A 166 4.14 -0.88 7.36
C ASP A 166 4.73 -1.94 8.28
N THR A 167 4.93 -1.59 9.57
CA THR A 167 5.43 -2.53 10.59
C THR A 167 4.56 -3.77 10.67
N VAL A 168 3.22 -3.60 10.76
CA VAL A 168 2.30 -4.73 10.89
C VAL A 168 2.08 -5.49 9.59
N ARG A 169 2.05 -4.80 8.44
CA ARG A 169 1.87 -5.41 7.11
C ARG A 169 3.10 -6.21 6.68
N CYS A 170 4.30 -5.74 6.98
CA CYS A 170 5.52 -6.53 6.75
C CYS A 170 5.61 -7.78 7.63
N GLY A 171 4.78 -7.87 8.68
CA GLY A 171 4.61 -9.08 9.49
C GLY A 171 4.29 -10.35 8.68
N ASP A 172 3.74 -10.25 7.48
CA ASP A 172 3.51 -11.40 6.60
C ASP A 172 4.79 -12.11 6.16
N ILE A 173 5.90 -11.37 6.00
CA ILE A 173 7.23 -11.95 5.76
C ILE A 173 7.95 -12.17 7.10
N VAL A 174 7.94 -11.17 7.99
CA VAL A 174 8.79 -11.18 9.19
C VAL A 174 8.45 -12.35 10.12
N ARG A 175 7.18 -12.73 10.25
CA ARG A 175 6.76 -13.89 11.08
C ARG A 175 7.39 -15.21 10.64
N GLU A 176 7.72 -15.37 9.36
CA GLU A 176 8.34 -16.58 8.82
C GLU A 176 9.87 -16.43 8.75
N ALA A 177 10.34 -15.30 8.22
CA ALA A 177 11.77 -15.08 7.96
C ALA A 177 12.56 -14.75 9.24
N ASN A 178 11.96 -14.04 10.20
CA ASN A 178 12.60 -13.68 11.47
C ASN A 178 11.54 -13.49 12.59
N PRO A 179 11.01 -14.59 13.15
CA PRO A 179 9.95 -14.55 14.18
C PRO A 179 10.31 -13.73 15.43
N LEU A 180 11.60 -13.72 15.81
CA LEU A 180 12.08 -12.90 16.93
C LEU A 180 12.01 -11.40 16.62
N ALA A 181 12.33 -10.99 15.40
CA ALA A 181 12.16 -9.60 15.00
C ALA A 181 10.70 -9.17 14.99
N TRP A 182 9.76 -10.07 14.65
CA TRP A 182 8.33 -9.77 14.72
C TRP A 182 7.89 -9.39 16.14
N THR A 183 8.17 -10.25 17.12
CA THR A 183 7.80 -9.96 18.51
C THR A 183 8.52 -8.71 19.03
N LYS A 184 9.76 -8.47 18.62
CA LYS A 184 10.52 -7.26 18.94
C LYS A 184 9.92 -5.99 18.34
N ALA A 185 9.44 -6.06 17.10
CA ALA A 185 8.74 -4.94 16.46
C ALA A 185 7.45 -4.59 17.20
N LEU A 186 6.67 -5.59 17.60
CA LEU A 186 5.45 -5.37 18.40
C LEU A 186 5.75 -4.77 19.78
N LEU A 187 6.82 -5.22 20.46
CA LEU A 187 7.25 -4.61 21.71
C LEU A 187 7.69 -3.15 21.52
N THR A 188 8.35 -2.84 20.40
CA THR A 188 8.72 -1.48 20.02
C THR A 188 7.48 -0.62 19.77
N LEU A 189 6.44 -1.16 19.11
CA LEU A 189 5.16 -0.47 18.96
C LEU A 189 4.50 -0.21 20.33
N CYS A 190 4.57 -1.16 21.27
CA CYS A 190 4.12 -0.91 22.63
C CYS A 190 4.92 0.23 23.29
N ASP A 191 6.24 0.28 23.13
CA ASP A 191 7.07 1.37 23.65
C ASP A 191 6.72 2.74 23.04
N PHE A 192 6.37 2.76 21.75
CA PHE A 192 5.85 3.95 21.07
C PHE A 192 4.50 4.39 21.64
N TYR A 193 3.51 3.50 21.72
CA TYR A 193 2.18 3.85 22.22
C TYR A 193 2.16 4.25 23.70
N ASN A 194 3.14 3.79 24.50
CA ASN A 194 3.27 4.13 25.92
C ASN A 194 4.11 5.39 26.17
N GLN A 195 4.55 6.11 25.12
CA GLN A 195 5.13 7.44 25.32
C GLN A 195 4.09 8.39 25.92
N ASP A 196 4.55 9.33 26.75
CA ASP A 196 3.68 10.29 27.46
C ASP A 196 2.73 11.04 26.50
N GLU A 197 3.23 11.41 25.32
CA GLU A 197 2.48 12.15 24.30
C GLU A 197 1.34 11.32 23.70
N GLU A 198 1.58 10.05 23.38
CA GLU A 198 0.57 9.13 22.82
C GLU A 198 -0.46 8.73 23.88
N MET A 199 -0.01 8.46 25.10
CA MET A 199 -0.89 8.16 26.24
C MET A 199 -1.77 9.35 26.58
N ALA A 200 -1.23 10.58 26.57
CA ALA A 200 -2.03 11.79 26.76
C ALA A 200 -3.09 11.96 25.67
N ALA A 201 -2.75 11.70 24.39
CA ALA A 201 -3.70 11.77 23.28
C ALA A 201 -4.81 10.72 23.37
N MET A 202 -4.46 9.47 23.75
CA MET A 202 -5.45 8.42 24.01
C MET A 202 -6.37 8.81 25.16
N HIS A 203 -5.81 9.23 26.30
CA HIS A 203 -6.60 9.66 27.46
C HIS A 203 -7.54 10.83 27.16
N ALA A 204 -7.06 11.85 26.44
CA ALA A 204 -7.89 12.98 26.04
C ALA A 204 -9.07 12.51 25.18
N SER A 205 -8.81 11.65 24.20
CA SER A 205 -9.83 11.12 23.28
C SER A 205 -10.82 10.14 23.95
N ILE A 206 -10.36 9.37 24.95
CA ILE A 206 -11.22 8.47 25.74
C ILE A 206 -12.18 9.27 26.64
N ASN A 207 -11.65 10.30 27.31
CA ASN A 207 -12.43 11.12 28.24
C ASN A 207 -13.36 12.11 27.52
N ASP A 208 -12.93 12.61 26.35
CA ASP A 208 -13.70 13.51 25.51
C ASP A 208 -13.49 13.16 24.02
N PRO A 209 -14.37 12.34 23.42
CA PRO A 209 -14.29 12.01 22.00
C PRO A 209 -14.30 13.23 21.06
N ALA A 210 -14.83 14.39 21.50
CA ALA A 210 -14.80 15.61 20.69
C ALA A 210 -13.37 16.13 20.48
N TYR A 211 -12.45 15.87 21.42
CA TYR A 211 -11.01 16.17 21.24
C TYR A 211 -10.49 15.59 19.92
N TYR A 212 -10.84 14.34 19.60
CA TYR A 212 -10.49 13.75 18.32
C TYR A 212 -11.46 14.19 17.22
N ARG A 213 -12.77 14.06 17.40
CA ARG A 213 -13.72 14.21 16.28
C ARG A 213 -13.83 15.65 15.75
N GLN A 214 -13.61 16.64 16.60
CA GLN A 214 -13.79 18.06 16.29
C GLN A 214 -12.49 18.88 16.48
N GLY A 215 -11.47 18.29 17.11
CA GLY A 215 -10.16 18.92 17.24
C GLY A 215 -9.36 18.96 15.93
N GLY A 216 -8.22 19.65 15.95
CA GLY A 216 -7.35 19.79 14.79
C GLY A 216 -6.71 18.48 14.32
N LEU A 217 -5.99 18.55 13.19
CA LEU A 217 -5.34 17.41 12.54
C LEU A 217 -4.39 16.63 13.47
N LEU A 218 -3.76 17.31 14.43
CA LEU A 218 -2.81 16.70 15.36
C LEU A 218 -3.47 16.10 16.62
N ASN A 219 -4.76 16.32 16.84
CA ASN A 219 -5.50 15.80 17.99
C ASN A 219 -5.79 14.31 17.80
N GLY A 220 -4.85 13.46 18.19
CA GLY A 220 -4.98 12.01 18.06
C GLY A 220 -3.68 11.30 18.38
N VAL A 221 -3.71 9.99 18.24
CA VAL A 221 -2.53 9.13 18.35
C VAL A 221 -1.77 9.20 17.03
N ALA A 222 -0.46 9.36 17.09
CA ALA A 222 0.35 9.42 15.90
C ALA A 222 0.46 8.03 15.25
N HIS A 223 0.46 8.02 13.92
CA HIS A 223 0.70 6.82 13.13
C HIS A 223 2.19 6.63 12.79
N ILE A 224 2.93 7.74 12.78
CA ILE A 224 4.29 7.84 12.28
C ILE A 224 5.20 8.30 13.40
N PHE A 225 6.37 7.67 13.48
CA PHE A 225 7.35 7.96 14.50
C PHE A 225 8.78 7.83 13.98
N ILE A 226 9.72 8.41 14.72
CA ILE A 226 11.15 8.31 14.43
C ILE A 226 11.70 7.04 15.11
N PRO A 227 12.19 6.04 14.36
CA PRO A 227 12.58 4.73 14.90
C PRO A 227 13.58 4.77 16.06
N GLN A 228 14.47 5.77 16.07
CA GLN A 228 15.56 5.90 17.05
C GLN A 228 15.07 6.46 18.39
N THR A 229 14.02 7.27 18.38
CA THR A 229 13.51 7.95 19.58
C THR A 229 12.15 7.44 20.02
N LEU A 230 11.44 6.74 19.13
CA LEU A 230 10.04 6.33 19.27
C LEU A 230 9.11 7.51 19.59
N LYS A 231 9.49 8.73 19.20
CA LYS A 231 8.62 9.90 19.31
C LYS A 231 7.88 10.10 18.01
N ARG A 232 6.64 10.59 18.11
CA ARG A 232 5.91 11.10 16.95
C ARG A 232 6.77 12.13 16.20
N ASP A 233 6.68 12.12 14.88
CA ASP A 233 7.40 13.12 14.09
C ASP A 233 6.71 14.49 14.19
N ALA A 234 7.41 15.47 14.75
CA ALA A 234 6.91 16.84 14.91
C ALA A 234 6.70 17.58 13.57
N SER A 235 7.31 17.09 12.48
CA SER A 235 7.12 17.61 11.13
C SER A 235 5.92 16.99 10.39
N TRP A 236 5.30 15.96 10.96
CA TRP A 236 4.12 15.35 10.37
C TRP A 236 2.85 16.12 10.73
N PHE A 237 1.98 16.33 9.74
CA PHE A 237 0.89 17.30 9.80
C PHE A 237 -0.46 16.69 10.20
N ASN A 238 -0.55 15.36 10.31
CA ASN A 238 -1.83 14.67 10.51
C ASN A 238 -1.73 13.40 11.38
N ASN A 239 -2.54 13.35 12.44
CA ASN A 239 -2.70 12.19 13.34
C ASN A 239 -4.10 11.54 13.23
N LYS A 240 -4.85 11.84 12.16
CA LYS A 240 -6.17 11.27 11.88
C LYS A 240 -6.06 10.06 10.95
N ARG A 241 -5.36 9.01 11.39
CA ARG A 241 -5.24 7.75 10.63
C ARG A 241 -5.60 6.58 11.53
N LEU A 242 -6.69 5.87 11.25
CA LEU A 242 -7.29 4.95 12.23
C LEU A 242 -7.09 3.47 11.92
N GLU A 243 -6.98 3.08 10.64
CA GLU A 243 -6.79 1.68 10.26
C GLU A 243 -5.54 1.09 10.91
N SER A 244 -4.49 1.87 11.03
CA SER A 244 -3.23 1.42 11.60
C SER A 244 -3.32 0.99 13.06
N HIS A 245 -4.14 1.70 13.83
CA HIS A 245 -4.34 1.40 15.24
C HIS A 245 -5.21 0.15 15.39
N GLY A 246 -6.19 -0.04 14.50
CA GLY A 246 -6.95 -1.29 14.38
C GLY A 246 -6.05 -2.49 14.01
N LEU A 247 -5.17 -2.31 13.03
CA LEU A 247 -4.21 -3.34 12.61
C LEU A 247 -3.18 -3.65 13.72
N ALA A 248 -2.69 -2.64 14.45
CA ALA A 248 -1.78 -2.85 15.58
C ALA A 248 -2.45 -3.61 16.73
N LEU A 249 -3.69 -3.22 17.08
CA LEU A 249 -4.49 -3.95 18.06
C LEU A 249 -4.66 -5.42 17.64
N LYS A 250 -5.01 -5.65 16.38
CA LYS A 250 -5.13 -7.00 15.81
C LYS A 250 -3.82 -7.79 15.95
N ALA A 251 -2.70 -7.22 15.52
CA ALA A 251 -1.40 -7.87 15.53
C ALA A 251 -0.93 -8.24 16.95
N LEU A 252 -1.13 -7.36 17.93
CA LEU A 252 -0.84 -7.62 19.34
C LEU A 252 -1.71 -8.74 19.90
N CYS A 253 -3.04 -8.67 19.67
CA CYS A 253 -3.97 -9.68 20.17
C CYS A 253 -3.75 -11.06 19.52
N ASP A 254 -3.46 -11.12 18.22
CA ASP A 254 -3.19 -12.37 17.52
C ASP A 254 -1.87 -13.00 17.99
N THR A 255 -0.84 -12.18 18.25
CA THR A 255 0.46 -12.67 18.76
C THR A 255 0.35 -13.18 20.20
N LEU A 256 -0.48 -12.54 21.04
CA LEU A 256 -0.81 -13.05 22.37
C LEU A 256 -1.65 -14.33 22.33
N THR A 257 -2.60 -14.42 21.39
CA THR A 257 -3.45 -15.59 21.24
C THR A 257 -2.66 -16.78 20.70
N ALA A 258 -1.72 -16.57 19.79
CA ALA A 258 -0.82 -17.62 19.32
C ALA A 258 0.02 -18.24 20.45
N SER A 259 0.31 -17.49 21.52
CA SER A 259 0.94 -18.03 22.74
C SER A 259 0.03 -18.99 23.54
N LEU A 260 -1.28 -19.09 23.23
CA LEU A 260 -2.23 -20.00 23.88
C LEU A 260 -2.20 -21.42 23.32
N ASP A 261 -1.97 -21.56 22.01
CA ASP A 261 -2.29 -22.78 21.26
C ASP A 261 -1.12 -23.78 21.20
N GLY A 262 -0.26 -23.79 22.24
CA GLY A 262 1.06 -24.45 22.29
C GLY A 262 1.17 -25.95 21.93
N GLU A 263 0.11 -26.63 21.52
CA GLU A 263 0.13 -28.01 20.99
C GLU A 263 -0.89 -28.28 19.85
N THR A 264 -1.72 -27.31 19.46
CA THR A 264 -2.66 -27.46 18.34
C THR A 264 -2.44 -26.33 17.35
N GLY A 265 -1.63 -26.62 16.32
CA GLY A 265 -1.29 -25.65 15.28
C GLY A 265 -2.49 -24.83 14.84
N ALA A 266 -2.29 -23.51 14.82
CA ALA A 266 -3.25 -22.46 14.49
C ALA A 266 -4.45 -22.99 13.67
N GLY A 267 -5.52 -23.31 14.39
CA GLY A 267 -6.85 -23.46 13.80
C GLY A 267 -7.32 -22.10 13.32
N ASP A 268 -6.89 -21.72 12.12
CA ASP A 268 -7.57 -20.74 11.27
C ASP A 268 -7.81 -19.34 11.89
N VAL A 269 -6.86 -18.83 12.68
CA VAL A 269 -6.84 -17.42 13.10
C VAL A 269 -6.39 -16.53 11.94
N GLY A 270 -7.26 -16.34 10.95
CA GLY A 270 -7.29 -15.25 9.95
C GLY A 270 -6.09 -15.06 9.00
N PHE A 271 -4.97 -15.75 9.23
CA PHE A 271 -3.72 -15.55 8.53
C PHE A 271 -3.25 -16.78 7.76
N GLY A 272 -3.98 -17.89 7.72
CA GLY A 272 -3.72 -18.98 6.77
C GLY A 272 -2.24 -19.34 6.57
N ILE A 273 -1.44 -19.37 7.63
CA ILE A 273 -0.13 -20.01 7.61
C ILE A 273 -0.28 -21.20 8.54
N ALA A 274 -0.91 -22.25 8.02
CA ALA A 274 -0.91 -23.57 8.65
C ALA A 274 0.36 -24.27 8.18
N GLY A 275 1.38 -24.25 9.04
CA GLY A 275 2.60 -25.03 8.86
C GLY A 275 2.97 -25.69 10.18
N GLY A 276 2.63 -26.98 10.32
CA GLY A 276 3.15 -27.89 11.35
C GLY A 276 2.59 -27.69 12.77
N GLY A 277 2.08 -28.77 13.37
CA GLY A 277 1.79 -28.83 14.80
C GLY A 277 3.07 -28.69 15.62
N GLY A 278 3.30 -27.49 16.13
CA GLY A 278 4.41 -27.11 17.01
C GLY A 278 4.13 -25.72 17.60
N ALA A 279 4.87 -25.34 18.65
CA ALA A 279 4.80 -23.99 19.20
C ALA A 279 4.97 -22.95 18.08
N VAL A 280 4.15 -21.92 18.11
CA VAL A 280 4.15 -20.90 17.06
C VAL A 280 5.36 -19.98 17.29
N ASP A 281 6.42 -20.14 16.51
CA ASP A 281 7.71 -19.44 16.70
C ASP A 281 7.61 -17.91 16.68
N TRP A 282 6.52 -17.36 16.13
CA TRP A 282 6.26 -15.92 16.08
C TRP A 282 5.42 -15.37 17.24
N ALA A 283 4.97 -16.22 18.17
CA ALA A 283 4.23 -15.81 19.36
C ALA A 283 5.15 -15.17 20.41
N PHE A 284 4.58 -14.40 21.36
CA PHE A 284 5.36 -13.94 22.51
C PHE A 284 5.77 -15.14 23.38
N SER A 285 7.05 -15.22 23.71
CA SER A 285 7.55 -16.20 24.68
C SER A 285 7.07 -15.89 26.10
N ASP A 286 7.03 -16.90 26.97
CA ASP A 286 6.71 -16.72 28.40
C ASP A 286 7.60 -15.68 29.08
N ALA A 287 8.88 -15.64 28.71
CA ALA A 287 9.83 -14.65 29.21
C ALA A 287 9.42 -13.22 28.82
N GLN A 288 9.08 -13.00 27.55
CA GLN A 288 8.59 -11.71 27.06
C GLN A 288 7.27 -11.31 27.72
N ILE A 289 6.33 -12.26 27.90
CA ILE A 289 5.06 -12.02 28.58
C ILE A 289 5.31 -11.59 30.03
N LYS A 290 6.20 -12.28 30.75
CA LYS A 290 6.51 -11.95 32.14
C LYS A 290 7.22 -10.60 32.27
N GLU A 291 8.13 -10.28 31.35
CA GLU A 291 8.92 -9.05 31.40
C GLU A 291 8.12 -7.82 30.94
N HIS A 292 7.28 -7.97 29.90
CA HIS A 292 6.62 -6.85 29.24
C HIS A 292 5.08 -6.87 29.36
N GLY A 293 4.51 -7.83 30.08
CA GLY A 293 3.06 -8.07 30.12
C GLY A 293 2.24 -6.85 30.54
N GLN A 294 2.70 -6.07 31.52
CA GLN A 294 2.02 -4.84 31.94
C GLN A 294 1.97 -3.80 30.81
N LYS A 295 3.09 -3.58 30.12
CA LYS A 295 3.19 -2.65 28.98
C LYS A 295 2.32 -3.10 27.81
N ILE A 296 2.31 -4.40 27.51
CA ILE A 296 1.45 -4.96 26.47
C ILE A 296 -0.02 -4.77 26.84
N ALA A 297 -0.40 -5.07 28.09
CA ALA A 297 -1.77 -4.90 28.59
C ALA A 297 -2.24 -3.44 28.50
N GLU A 298 -1.41 -2.49 28.94
CA GLU A 298 -1.66 -1.04 28.87
C GLU A 298 -1.90 -0.59 27.41
N THR A 299 -1.05 -1.03 26.49
CA THR A 299 -1.19 -0.73 25.06
C THR A 299 -2.53 -1.24 24.51
N VAL A 300 -2.86 -2.51 24.77
CA VAL A 300 -4.08 -3.16 24.26
C VAL A 300 -5.32 -2.45 24.79
N VAL A 301 -5.40 -2.18 26.10
CA VAL A 301 -6.59 -1.58 26.70
C VAL A 301 -6.78 -0.12 26.29
N CYS A 302 -5.70 0.66 26.21
CA CYS A 302 -5.76 2.07 25.84
C CYS A 302 -6.09 2.24 24.35
N LEU A 303 -5.47 1.46 23.46
CA LEU A 303 -5.84 1.47 22.02
C LEU A 303 -7.29 1.04 21.79
N ALA A 304 -7.73 -0.06 22.41
CA ALA A 304 -9.11 -0.53 22.25
C ALA A 304 -10.13 0.49 22.76
N SER A 305 -9.85 1.11 23.92
CA SER A 305 -10.72 2.12 24.51
C SER A 305 -10.72 3.42 23.71
N TYR A 306 -9.58 3.83 23.17
CA TYR A 306 -9.46 4.96 22.25
C TYR A 306 -10.32 4.75 21.00
N LEU A 307 -10.13 3.63 20.29
CA LEU A 307 -10.87 3.28 19.08
C LEU A 307 -12.38 3.18 19.33
N LYS A 308 -12.79 2.60 20.46
CA LYS A 308 -14.20 2.56 20.84
C LYS A 308 -14.76 3.97 21.06
N SER A 309 -14.05 4.81 21.81
CA SER A 309 -14.56 6.11 22.26
C SER A 309 -14.75 7.08 21.10
N ILE A 310 -13.78 7.20 20.19
CA ILE A 310 -13.87 8.11 19.04
C ILE A 310 -14.92 7.67 18.01
N ASN A 311 -15.23 6.37 17.95
CA ASN A 311 -16.25 5.79 17.07
C ASN A 311 -17.62 5.63 17.74
N THR A 312 -17.82 6.30 18.87
CA THR A 312 -19.12 6.46 19.55
C THR A 312 -19.62 7.88 19.32
N ASP A 313 -20.86 8.04 18.89
CA ASP A 313 -21.52 9.34 18.70
C ASP A 313 -21.92 9.98 20.04
N GLN A 314 -22.38 11.22 19.98
CA GLN A 314 -22.87 11.98 21.15
C GLN A 314 -24.08 11.35 21.87
N ASN A 315 -24.78 10.39 21.24
CA ASN A 315 -25.90 9.66 21.82
C ASN A 315 -25.46 8.31 22.42
N GLY A 316 -24.16 8.00 22.44
CA GLY A 316 -23.62 6.73 22.91
C GLY A 316 -23.76 5.58 21.92
N ARG A 317 -24.03 5.85 20.63
CA ARG A 317 -24.19 4.84 19.58
C ARG A 317 -22.89 4.67 18.80
N PHE A 318 -22.54 3.43 18.46
CA PHE A 318 -21.39 3.18 17.60
C PHE A 318 -21.70 3.53 16.16
N ASP A 319 -21.03 4.55 15.62
CA ASP A 319 -21.26 5.08 14.27
C ASP A 319 -20.07 4.85 13.33
N PHE A 320 -18.90 4.51 13.90
CA PHE A 320 -17.62 4.43 13.18
C PHE A 320 -17.33 5.68 12.33
N GLY A 321 -17.84 6.84 12.76
CA GLY A 321 -17.89 8.08 11.99
C GLY A 321 -16.72 9.02 12.28
N ALA A 322 -15.69 8.56 13.01
CA ALA A 322 -14.53 9.34 13.34
C ALA A 322 -13.78 9.76 12.04
N PRO A 323 -13.46 11.06 11.85
CA PRO A 323 -12.79 11.50 10.64
C PRO A 323 -11.40 10.87 10.49
N SER A 324 -11.04 10.45 9.27
CA SER A 324 -9.75 9.81 9.01
C SER A 324 -9.23 10.09 7.60
N ALA A 325 -7.91 10.22 7.45
CA ALA A 325 -7.20 10.37 6.19
C ALA A 325 -6.89 9.03 5.50
N GLY A 326 -7.11 7.91 6.22
CA GLY A 326 -6.93 6.56 5.71
C GLY A 326 -5.51 6.25 5.25
N ALA A 327 -5.40 5.24 4.38
CA ALA A 327 -4.11 4.68 3.98
C ALA A 327 -3.20 5.64 3.20
N TRP A 328 -3.76 6.69 2.63
CA TRP A 328 -3.08 7.62 1.73
C TRP A 328 -2.58 8.90 2.39
N GLU A 329 -2.94 9.13 3.67
CA GLU A 329 -2.41 10.22 4.50
C GLU A 329 -2.63 11.62 3.91
N GLU A 330 -3.74 11.80 3.19
CA GLU A 330 -4.14 13.08 2.62
C GLU A 330 -5.02 13.85 3.62
N ILE A 331 -6.07 14.50 3.15
CA ILE A 331 -7.06 15.16 3.99
C ILE A 331 -7.91 14.12 4.75
N PRO A 332 -8.28 14.37 6.02
CA PRO A 332 -9.25 13.53 6.70
C PRO A 332 -10.64 13.70 6.10
N PHE A 333 -11.31 12.58 5.81
CA PHE A 333 -12.70 12.58 5.41
C PHE A 333 -13.61 12.40 6.62
N PRO A 334 -14.70 13.17 6.73
CA PRO A 334 -15.70 12.95 7.76
C PRO A 334 -16.46 11.64 7.50
N GLU A 335 -17.29 11.24 8.47
CA GLU A 335 -18.11 10.02 8.44
C GLU A 335 -17.34 8.68 8.44
N GLY A 336 -16.01 8.74 8.60
CA GLY A 336 -15.13 7.58 8.66
C GLY A 336 -14.94 6.89 7.31
N LEU A 337 -13.97 5.98 7.27
CA LEU A 337 -13.60 5.20 6.09
C LEU A 337 -14.01 3.74 6.24
N THR A 338 -14.39 3.11 5.13
CA THR A 338 -14.82 1.70 5.12
C THR A 338 -13.67 0.77 5.49
N TRP A 339 -12.47 0.97 4.94
CA TRP A 339 -11.29 0.20 5.31
C TRP A 339 -10.90 0.38 6.79
N ASP A 340 -10.88 1.63 7.31
CA ASP A 340 -10.60 1.89 8.72
C ASP A 340 -11.60 1.17 9.64
N THR A 341 -12.89 1.20 9.27
CA THR A 341 -13.96 0.49 9.99
C THR A 341 -13.67 -1.01 10.05
N GLU A 342 -13.26 -1.62 8.94
CA GLU A 342 -12.92 -3.04 8.88
C GLU A 342 -11.65 -3.37 9.68
N ALA A 343 -10.60 -2.55 9.58
CA ALA A 343 -9.37 -2.74 10.34
C ALA A 343 -9.62 -2.70 11.86
N ILE A 344 -10.47 -1.75 12.31
CA ILE A 344 -10.90 -1.64 13.71
C ILE A 344 -11.76 -2.84 14.11
N ARG A 345 -12.72 -3.27 13.26
CA ARG A 345 -13.55 -4.45 13.50
C ARG A 345 -12.69 -5.69 13.70
N SER A 346 -11.73 -5.91 12.80
CA SER A 346 -10.78 -7.02 12.87
C SER A 346 -9.94 -6.97 14.16
N GLY A 347 -9.51 -5.78 14.59
CA GLY A 347 -8.84 -5.61 15.89
C GLY A 347 -9.72 -5.98 17.09
N PHE A 348 -10.99 -5.57 17.09
CA PHE A 348 -11.94 -5.95 18.14
C PHE A 348 -12.30 -7.44 18.12
N GLU A 349 -12.34 -8.08 16.95
CA GLU A 349 -12.52 -9.53 16.83
C GLU A 349 -11.34 -10.29 17.45
N SER A 350 -10.10 -9.90 17.15
CA SER A 350 -8.91 -10.48 17.79
C SER A 350 -8.88 -10.22 19.31
N LEU A 351 -9.27 -9.03 19.76
CA LEU A 351 -9.38 -8.72 21.18
C LEU A 351 -10.44 -9.58 21.89
N ARG A 352 -11.60 -9.79 21.25
CA ARG A 352 -12.64 -10.67 21.76
C ARG A 352 -12.12 -12.10 21.91
N ASN A 353 -11.41 -12.61 20.90
CA ASN A 353 -10.83 -13.96 20.93
C ASN A 353 -9.81 -14.09 22.07
N LEU A 354 -8.92 -13.10 22.24
CA LEU A 354 -7.98 -13.06 23.36
C LEU A 354 -8.69 -13.08 24.72
N LEU A 355 -9.71 -12.22 24.91
CA LEU A 355 -10.36 -12.05 26.21
C LEU A 355 -11.30 -13.19 26.61
N PHE A 356 -11.83 -13.93 25.64
CA PHE A 356 -12.87 -14.94 25.86
C PHE A 356 -12.50 -16.34 25.34
N SER A 357 -11.26 -16.58 24.96
CA SER A 357 -10.75 -17.94 24.68
C SER A 357 -10.86 -18.85 25.91
N ALA A 358 -11.20 -20.11 25.65
CA ALA A 358 -11.42 -21.17 26.64
C ALA A 358 -10.12 -21.75 27.23
N THR A 359 -9.01 -21.65 26.50
CA THR A 359 -7.70 -22.21 26.89
C THR A 359 -6.77 -21.08 27.31
N ARG A 360 -6.13 -21.18 28.50
CA ARG A 360 -5.21 -20.15 29.01
C ARG A 360 -4.02 -20.73 29.75
N CYS A 361 -2.81 -20.29 29.40
CA CYS A 361 -1.63 -20.46 30.24
C CYS A 361 -1.63 -19.42 31.38
N ALA A 362 -0.84 -19.67 32.44
CA ALA A 362 -0.75 -18.78 33.60
C ALA A 362 -0.23 -17.36 33.23
N PRO A 363 0.84 -17.20 32.42
CA PRO A 363 1.34 -15.88 32.04
C PRO A 363 0.30 -15.03 31.28
N LEU A 364 -0.48 -15.63 30.38
CA LEU A 364 -1.52 -14.88 29.66
C LEU A 364 -2.71 -14.53 30.55
N SER A 365 -3.03 -15.38 31.54
CA SER A 365 -4.07 -15.08 32.52
C SER A 365 -3.74 -13.82 33.32
N GLU A 366 -2.45 -13.57 33.60
CA GLU A 366 -1.97 -12.34 34.23
C GLU A 366 -2.15 -11.11 33.32
N ILE A 367 -1.77 -11.19 32.03
CA ILE A 367 -2.03 -10.12 31.06
C ILE A 367 -3.53 -9.80 30.97
N ILE A 368 -4.38 -10.81 30.85
CA ILE A 368 -5.83 -10.60 30.77
C ILE A 368 -6.38 -9.98 32.06
N SER A 369 -5.83 -10.37 33.22
CA SER A 369 -6.16 -9.74 34.50
C SER A 369 -5.79 -8.26 34.52
N HIS A 370 -4.59 -7.91 34.04
CA HIS A 370 -4.18 -6.51 33.89
C HIS A 370 -5.08 -5.72 32.96
N ILE A 371 -5.42 -6.28 31.79
CA ILE A 371 -6.37 -5.65 30.87
C ILE A 371 -7.70 -5.40 31.57
N ARG A 372 -8.29 -6.40 32.23
CA ARG A 372 -9.61 -6.30 32.88
C ARG A 372 -9.62 -5.39 34.12
N GLY A 373 -8.49 -5.28 34.81
CA GLY A 373 -8.33 -4.42 35.98
C GLY A 373 -8.01 -2.96 35.66
N HIS A 374 -7.80 -2.61 34.38
CA HIS A 374 -7.47 -1.26 33.97
C HIS A 374 -8.69 -0.32 34.02
N ARG A 375 -8.48 0.96 34.31
CA ARG A 375 -9.55 1.97 34.52
C ARG A 375 -10.47 2.22 33.32
N TYR A 376 -10.05 1.84 32.10
CA TYR A 376 -10.86 1.97 30.88
C TYR A 376 -11.46 0.64 30.40
N ALA A 377 -11.35 -0.42 31.20
CA ALA A 377 -11.68 -1.78 30.79
C ALA A 377 -13.08 -2.25 31.15
N ASP A 378 -13.92 -1.42 31.80
CA ASP A 378 -15.24 -1.83 32.29
C ASP A 378 -16.09 -2.53 31.19
N TRP A 379 -16.00 -2.02 29.96
CA TRP A 379 -16.72 -2.57 28.81
C TRP A 379 -16.11 -3.86 28.24
N LEU A 380 -14.82 -4.13 28.50
CA LEU A 380 -14.11 -5.33 28.07
C LEU A 380 -14.46 -6.58 28.91
N GLN A 381 -15.13 -6.38 30.04
CA GLN A 381 -15.64 -7.47 30.87
C GLN A 381 -16.92 -8.08 30.29
N GLN A 382 -17.59 -7.38 29.36
CA GLN A 382 -18.89 -7.74 28.81
C GLN A 382 -18.76 -8.17 27.34
N PRO A 383 -18.79 -9.48 27.03
CA PRO A 383 -18.62 -9.95 25.65
C PRO A 383 -19.66 -9.36 24.70
N GLN A 384 -20.88 -9.07 25.20
CA GLN A 384 -21.98 -8.51 24.42
C GLN A 384 -21.64 -7.12 23.85
N THR A 385 -20.84 -6.31 24.56
CA THR A 385 -20.46 -4.97 24.08
C THR A 385 -19.49 -5.07 22.91
N LEU A 386 -18.52 -5.98 22.98
CA LEU A 386 -17.61 -6.30 21.87
C LEU A 386 -18.38 -6.89 20.68
N ASP A 387 -19.29 -7.85 20.93
CA ASP A 387 -20.14 -8.44 19.90
C ASP A 387 -20.98 -7.39 19.18
N TYR A 388 -21.55 -6.43 19.94
CA TYR A 388 -22.34 -5.34 19.38
C TYR A 388 -21.47 -4.38 18.55
N LEU A 389 -20.28 -3.99 19.02
CA LEU A 389 -19.31 -3.19 18.26
C LEU A 389 -18.93 -3.85 16.93
N ILE A 390 -18.54 -5.11 16.97
CA ILE A 390 -18.16 -5.90 15.78
C ILE A 390 -19.32 -5.97 14.79
N LYS A 391 -20.54 -6.19 15.29
CA LYS A 391 -21.76 -6.21 14.47
C LYS A 391 -22.06 -4.85 13.82
N GLN A 392 -21.93 -3.74 14.55
CA GLN A 392 -22.17 -2.40 14.01
C GLN A 392 -21.14 -2.05 12.92
N ALA A 393 -19.85 -2.33 13.17
CA ALA A 393 -18.80 -2.12 12.17
C ALA A 393 -19.06 -2.93 10.89
N ARG A 394 -19.35 -4.23 11.03
CA ARG A 394 -19.70 -5.10 9.90
C ARG A 394 -20.91 -4.58 9.13
N GLY A 395 -21.95 -4.12 9.83
CA GLY A 395 -23.14 -3.54 9.23
C GLY A 395 -22.81 -2.32 8.37
N LYS A 396 -21.97 -1.41 8.88
CA LYS A 396 -21.49 -0.25 8.12
C LYS A 396 -20.66 -0.65 6.90
N VAL A 397 -19.75 -1.62 7.04
CA VAL A 397 -18.93 -2.12 5.92
C VAL A 397 -19.84 -2.68 4.81
N ILE A 398 -20.81 -3.53 5.15
CA ILE A 398 -21.75 -4.10 4.16
C ILE A 398 -22.58 -3.00 3.49
N ASP A 399 -23.12 -2.05 4.25
CA ASP A 399 -23.90 -0.93 3.72
C ASP A 399 -23.07 -0.06 2.75
N ARG A 400 -21.81 0.22 3.09
CA ARG A 400 -20.88 0.97 2.24
C ARG A 400 -20.49 0.23 0.96
N LEU A 401 -20.33 -1.09 1.02
CA LEU A 401 -19.91 -1.88 -0.13
C LEU A 401 -21.06 -2.23 -1.08
N PHE A 402 -22.26 -2.46 -0.56
CA PHE A 402 -23.37 -3.05 -1.33
C PHE A 402 -24.71 -2.32 -1.16
N GLY A 403 -24.79 -1.28 -0.33
CA GLY A 403 -26.00 -0.44 -0.19
C GLY A 403 -26.21 0.52 -1.36
N GLN A 404 -25.21 0.69 -2.22
CA GLN A 404 -25.25 1.53 -3.42
C GLN A 404 -24.75 0.76 -4.65
N MET A 405 -24.82 1.39 -5.83
CA MET A 405 -24.41 0.78 -7.11
C MET A 405 -22.90 0.50 -7.17
N LEU A 406 -22.08 1.32 -6.50
CA LEU A 406 -20.64 1.16 -6.40
C LEU A 406 -20.25 1.07 -4.92
N PRO A 407 -19.19 0.31 -4.58
CA PRO A 407 -18.66 0.29 -3.23
C PRO A 407 -18.07 1.65 -2.87
N VAL A 408 -18.23 2.05 -1.62
CA VAL A 408 -17.92 3.39 -1.12
C VAL A 408 -16.90 3.29 0.01
N GLU A 409 -15.69 3.82 -0.17
CA GLU A 409 -14.70 4.00 0.90
C GLU A 409 -15.09 5.17 1.82
N SER A 410 -15.50 6.29 1.23
CA SER A 410 -16.06 7.46 1.91
C SER A 410 -17.15 8.08 1.04
N PRO A 411 -18.22 8.70 1.60
CA PRO A 411 -19.14 9.50 0.79
C PRO A 411 -18.43 10.60 -0.02
N HIS A 412 -17.27 11.03 0.45
CA HIS A 412 -16.46 12.10 -0.14
C HIS A 412 -15.37 11.59 -1.08
N ARG A 413 -15.03 10.29 -1.02
CA ARG A 413 -14.10 9.62 -1.93
C ARG A 413 -14.58 8.18 -2.12
N PRO A 414 -15.52 7.93 -3.06
CA PRO A 414 -16.24 6.68 -3.10
C PRO A 414 -15.37 5.49 -3.51
N LEU A 415 -14.69 5.55 -4.64
CA LEU A 415 -14.01 4.39 -5.19
C LEU A 415 -12.51 4.47 -4.97
N ASP A 416 -12.01 3.67 -4.03
CA ASP A 416 -10.64 3.65 -3.53
C ASP A 416 -10.09 2.22 -3.51
N CYS A 417 -8.83 2.02 -3.86
CA CYS A 417 -8.21 0.70 -3.89
C CYS A 417 -7.93 0.15 -2.49
N SER A 418 -7.98 0.98 -1.43
CA SER A 418 -7.95 0.52 -0.03
C SER A 418 -9.06 -0.50 0.26
N LEU A 419 -10.19 -0.44 -0.47
CA LEU A 419 -11.28 -1.40 -0.37
C LEU A 419 -10.83 -2.84 -0.68
N ALA A 420 -9.75 -3.03 -1.47
CA ALA A 420 -9.20 -4.36 -1.72
C ALA A 420 -8.72 -5.04 -0.43
N PHE A 421 -8.28 -4.28 0.58
CA PHE A 421 -7.86 -4.83 1.86
C PHE A 421 -9.00 -5.50 2.65
N ILE A 422 -10.26 -5.15 2.36
CA ILE A 422 -11.42 -5.80 2.98
C ILE A 422 -11.48 -7.27 2.57
N SER A 423 -11.15 -7.57 1.31
CA SER A 423 -11.12 -8.96 0.79
C SER A 423 -9.99 -9.82 1.38
N THR A 424 -8.99 -9.17 2.00
CA THR A 424 -7.89 -9.86 2.69
C THR A 424 -8.09 -9.97 4.21
N SER A 425 -9.17 -9.37 4.73
CA SER A 425 -9.57 -9.43 6.15
C SER A 425 -10.38 -10.69 6.49
N THR A 426 -10.77 -10.83 7.76
CA THR A 426 -11.63 -11.92 8.25
C THR A 426 -13.12 -11.63 8.09
N VAL A 427 -13.51 -10.51 7.49
CA VAL A 427 -14.92 -10.14 7.40
C VAL A 427 -15.70 -11.14 6.55
N VAL A 428 -16.89 -11.48 7.04
CA VAL A 428 -17.89 -12.25 6.31
C VAL A 428 -18.95 -11.28 5.82
N LEU A 429 -19.10 -11.10 4.52
CA LEU A 429 -20.07 -10.20 3.88
C LEU A 429 -21.40 -10.91 3.61
N GLY A 430 -21.36 -12.22 3.34
CA GLY A 430 -22.53 -13.05 3.04
C GLY A 430 -23.22 -13.66 4.25
N SER A 431 -24.31 -14.40 3.99
CA SER A 431 -25.02 -15.24 4.97
C SER A 431 -24.44 -16.63 5.11
N ASP A 432 -23.70 -17.08 4.11
CA ASP A 432 -23.07 -18.38 3.98
C ASP A 432 -21.77 -18.22 3.18
N VAL A 433 -20.98 -19.29 3.05
CA VAL A 433 -19.66 -19.25 2.42
C VAL A 433 -19.72 -18.91 0.93
N ILE A 434 -20.72 -19.42 0.20
CA ILE A 434 -20.84 -19.17 -1.24
C ILE A 434 -21.24 -17.71 -1.47
N SER A 435 -22.29 -17.24 -0.76
CA SER A 435 -22.71 -15.84 -0.88
C SER A 435 -21.62 -14.87 -0.42
N ASP A 436 -20.83 -15.21 0.61
CA ASP A 436 -19.66 -14.43 1.03
C ASP A 436 -18.64 -14.31 -0.10
N VAL A 437 -18.24 -15.43 -0.70
CA VAL A 437 -17.25 -15.44 -1.77
C VAL A 437 -17.74 -14.68 -3.00
N VAL A 438 -19.01 -14.81 -3.38
CA VAL A 438 -19.58 -14.06 -4.49
C VAL A 438 -19.52 -12.55 -4.25
N LEU A 439 -19.88 -12.08 -3.04
CA LEU A 439 -19.79 -10.66 -2.68
C LEU A 439 -18.33 -10.16 -2.68
N GLN A 440 -17.39 -10.98 -2.21
CA GLN A 440 -15.96 -10.66 -2.25
C GLN A 440 -15.43 -10.57 -3.69
N TYR A 441 -15.83 -11.48 -4.58
CA TYR A 441 -15.49 -11.41 -6.01
C TYR A 441 -16.11 -10.18 -6.68
N GLN A 442 -17.37 -9.83 -6.36
CA GLN A 442 -18.01 -8.62 -6.88
C GLN A 442 -17.23 -7.36 -6.50
N LEU A 443 -16.80 -7.24 -5.23
CA LEU A 443 -15.94 -6.13 -4.79
C LEU A 443 -14.65 -6.07 -5.62
N LEU A 444 -13.94 -7.19 -5.74
CA LEU A 444 -12.66 -7.25 -6.48
C LEU A 444 -12.82 -6.90 -7.96
N GLN A 445 -13.88 -7.39 -8.61
CA GLN A 445 -14.20 -7.08 -10.01
C GLN A 445 -14.46 -5.59 -10.23
N VAL A 446 -15.15 -4.93 -9.30
CA VAL A 446 -15.40 -3.49 -9.39
C VAL A 446 -14.09 -2.70 -9.30
N LEU A 447 -13.19 -3.08 -8.37
CA LEU A 447 -11.87 -2.44 -8.24
C LEU A 447 -10.99 -2.70 -9.48
N GLU A 448 -10.99 -3.93 -9.98
CA GLU A 448 -10.34 -4.30 -11.25
C GLU A 448 -10.79 -3.39 -12.38
N THR A 449 -12.10 -3.34 -12.63
CA THR A 449 -12.68 -2.63 -13.78
C THR A 449 -12.38 -1.13 -13.75
N ASN A 450 -12.35 -0.52 -12.57
CA ASN A 450 -12.32 0.92 -12.45
C ASN A 450 -10.93 1.49 -12.12
N LEU A 451 -10.08 0.75 -11.41
CA LEU A 451 -8.83 1.28 -10.85
C LEU A 451 -7.57 0.63 -11.41
N VAL A 452 -7.63 -0.60 -11.94
CA VAL A 452 -6.46 -1.29 -12.49
C VAL A 452 -6.08 -0.70 -13.85
N ARG A 453 -4.77 -0.58 -14.09
CA ARG A 453 -4.15 -0.01 -15.28
C ARG A 453 -2.94 -0.86 -15.68
N ALA A 454 -2.28 -0.49 -16.78
CA ALA A 454 -1.23 -1.28 -17.43
C ALA A 454 0.00 -1.63 -16.53
N HIS A 455 0.36 -0.76 -15.60
CA HIS A 455 1.53 -0.86 -14.71
C HIS A 455 1.17 -1.12 -13.24
N GLY A 456 -0.12 -1.19 -12.88
CA GLY A 456 -0.56 -1.34 -11.49
C GLY A 456 -2.00 -0.89 -11.27
N ILE A 457 -2.25 -0.26 -10.13
CA ILE A 457 -3.58 0.23 -9.72
C ILE A 457 -3.49 1.68 -9.24
N VAL A 458 -4.44 2.54 -9.61
CA VAL A 458 -4.51 3.92 -9.06
C VAL A 458 -5.13 3.89 -7.66
N ARG A 459 -4.82 4.86 -6.79
CA ARG A 459 -5.31 4.82 -5.39
C ARG A 459 -6.82 5.01 -5.32
N TYR A 460 -7.38 5.89 -6.13
CA TYR A 460 -8.82 6.14 -6.18
C TYR A 460 -9.24 6.73 -7.53
N ALA A 461 -10.51 6.54 -7.87
CA ALA A 461 -11.11 7.16 -9.04
C ALA A 461 -11.32 8.67 -8.83
N PRO A 462 -11.45 9.47 -9.90
CA PRO A 462 -11.79 10.89 -9.78
C PRO A 462 -13.08 11.12 -9.00
N PHE A 463 -13.12 12.21 -8.22
CA PHE A 463 -14.26 12.58 -7.37
C PHE A 463 -14.37 14.10 -7.21
N ASP A 464 -15.48 14.57 -6.62
CA ASP A 464 -15.70 15.99 -6.32
C ASP A 464 -15.24 16.31 -4.89
N LEU A 465 -14.16 17.07 -4.76
CA LEU A 465 -13.70 17.60 -3.48
C LEU A 465 -14.58 18.79 -3.06
N THR A 466 -15.11 18.76 -1.83
CA THR A 466 -15.88 19.88 -1.28
C THR A 466 -14.94 20.84 -0.56
N MET A 467 -14.89 22.09 -1.02
CA MET A 467 -14.09 23.18 -0.47
C MET A 467 -14.76 23.79 0.77
N GLU A 468 -14.04 24.60 1.55
CA GLU A 468 -14.58 25.26 2.76
C GLU A 468 -15.78 26.17 2.47
N ASP A 469 -15.81 26.79 1.28
CA ASP A 469 -16.92 27.64 0.80
C ASP A 469 -18.12 26.83 0.25
N GLY A 470 -18.06 25.50 0.31
CA GLY A 470 -19.08 24.58 -0.19
C GLY A 470 -19.03 24.34 -1.70
N ARG A 471 -18.10 24.95 -2.45
CA ARG A 471 -17.90 24.63 -3.86
C ARG A 471 -17.36 23.21 -4.01
N LYS A 472 -17.70 22.58 -5.14
CA LYS A 472 -17.18 21.26 -5.53
C LYS A 472 -16.19 21.41 -6.66
N GLU A 473 -15.00 20.84 -6.47
CA GLU A 473 -13.92 20.85 -7.45
C GLU A 473 -13.58 19.43 -7.87
N PRO A 474 -13.54 19.13 -9.18
CA PRO A 474 -13.16 17.80 -9.64
C PRO A 474 -11.68 17.55 -9.35
N VAL A 475 -11.39 16.47 -8.67
CA VAL A 475 -10.04 16.03 -8.33
C VAL A 475 -9.82 14.57 -8.75
N PHE A 476 -8.55 14.21 -8.91
CA PHE A 476 -8.10 12.85 -9.20
C PHE A 476 -6.83 12.56 -8.38
N ASP A 477 -6.31 11.34 -8.50
CA ASP A 477 -5.07 10.95 -7.83
C ASP A 477 -3.86 11.72 -8.41
N SER A 478 -3.42 12.75 -7.68
CA SER A 478 -2.35 13.65 -8.09
C SER A 478 -1.02 13.40 -7.35
N TYR A 479 -0.98 12.41 -6.46
CA TYR A 479 0.25 12.07 -5.74
C TYR A 479 1.16 11.21 -6.62
N LEU A 480 2.44 11.57 -6.68
CA LEU A 480 3.42 10.93 -7.57
C LEU A 480 2.95 10.88 -9.05
N ALA A 481 2.01 11.76 -9.41
CA ALA A 481 1.53 11.90 -10.78
C ALA A 481 2.63 12.45 -11.69
N ASP A 482 2.32 12.62 -12.97
CA ASP A 482 3.33 12.92 -13.97
C ASP A 482 4.31 14.04 -13.58
N ASN A 483 5.60 13.78 -13.79
CA ASN A 483 6.68 14.72 -13.54
C ASN A 483 6.81 15.18 -12.08
N TYR A 484 6.28 14.41 -11.11
CA TYR A 484 6.28 14.77 -9.68
C TYR A 484 7.64 15.24 -9.17
N TRP A 485 8.69 14.50 -9.54
CA TRP A 485 10.06 14.69 -9.06
C TRP A 485 10.88 15.75 -9.80
N LEU A 486 10.35 16.34 -10.89
CA LEU A 486 11.08 17.39 -11.61
C LEU A 486 11.35 18.60 -10.70
N VAL A 487 12.39 19.36 -11.04
CA VAL A 487 12.61 20.68 -10.43
C VAL A 487 11.34 21.53 -10.60
N PRO A 488 10.87 22.26 -9.56
CA PRO A 488 9.57 22.96 -9.60
C PRO A 488 9.39 23.88 -10.81
N SER A 489 10.42 24.66 -11.17
CA SER A 489 10.38 25.58 -12.31
C SER A 489 10.19 24.85 -13.65
N LEU A 490 10.85 23.71 -13.85
CA LEU A 490 10.67 22.87 -15.03
C LEU A 490 9.28 22.23 -15.07
N ARG A 491 8.82 21.69 -13.93
CA ARG A 491 7.48 21.09 -13.82
C ARG A 491 6.38 22.09 -14.17
N ALA A 492 6.46 23.30 -13.59
CA ALA A 492 5.52 24.38 -13.86
C ALA A 492 5.52 24.79 -15.33
N ALA A 493 6.70 24.96 -15.93
CA ALA A 493 6.82 25.31 -17.34
C ALA A 493 6.19 24.26 -18.27
N LEU A 494 6.42 22.97 -18.00
CA LEU A 494 5.79 21.86 -18.74
C LEU A 494 4.27 21.83 -18.56
N SER A 495 3.76 22.09 -17.35
CA SER A 495 2.32 22.16 -17.07
C SER A 495 1.64 23.32 -17.81
N ARG A 496 2.27 24.50 -17.84
CA ARG A 496 1.78 25.66 -18.62
C ARG A 496 1.73 25.36 -20.11
N ALA A 497 2.78 24.75 -20.65
CA ALA A 497 2.84 24.35 -22.06
C ALA A 497 1.77 23.31 -22.43
N ALA A 498 1.44 22.39 -21.52
CA ALA A 498 0.41 21.37 -21.76
C ALA A 498 -1.01 21.96 -21.78
N SER A 499 -1.29 22.95 -20.91
CA SER A 499 -2.65 23.44 -20.62
C SER A 499 -3.15 24.59 -21.51
N ASN A 500 -2.31 25.16 -22.40
CA ASN A 500 -2.62 26.37 -23.19
C ASN A 500 -3.13 27.56 -22.33
N ARG A 501 -2.88 27.57 -21.01
CA ARG A 501 -3.34 28.63 -20.11
C ARG A 501 -2.34 29.79 -20.13
N SER A 502 -2.82 31.00 -20.44
CA SER A 502 -2.02 32.23 -20.37
C SER A 502 -1.83 32.65 -18.92
N ASN A 503 -0.57 32.76 -18.47
CA ASN A 503 -0.05 33.58 -17.36
C ASN A 503 -0.99 33.92 -16.18
N GLU A 504 -1.85 33.00 -15.71
CA GLU A 504 -2.50 33.17 -14.42
C GLU A 504 -1.51 32.78 -13.32
N GLU A 505 -1.21 33.77 -12.49
CA GLU A 505 -0.24 33.71 -11.40
C GLU A 505 -0.56 32.59 -10.39
N THR A 506 0.52 32.02 -9.82
CA THR A 506 0.67 31.50 -8.43
C THR A 506 0.89 30.00 -8.18
N ALA A 507 0.86 29.08 -9.15
CA ALA A 507 1.14 27.66 -8.86
C ALA A 507 2.62 27.23 -9.01
N ASP A 508 3.49 28.11 -9.52
CA ASP A 508 4.60 27.70 -10.39
C ASP A 508 5.95 27.35 -9.74
N GLU A 509 6.09 27.40 -8.40
CA GLU A 509 7.36 27.05 -7.75
C GLU A 509 7.20 26.27 -6.43
N LYS A 510 6.01 25.71 -6.14
CA LYS A 510 5.81 24.99 -4.88
C LYS A 510 6.67 23.72 -4.84
N HIS A 511 7.52 23.62 -3.82
CA HIS A 511 8.15 22.37 -3.44
C HIS A 511 7.12 21.49 -2.77
N TYR A 512 6.94 20.29 -3.32
CA TYR A 512 6.06 19.29 -2.73
C TYR A 512 6.83 18.50 -1.65
N GLY A 513 6.27 18.39 -0.43
CA GLY A 513 6.68 17.56 0.71
C GLY A 513 5.48 16.93 1.43
N SER A 514 5.68 16.51 2.69
CA SER A 514 4.64 15.77 3.44
C SER A 514 3.29 16.50 3.51
N SER A 515 3.26 17.81 3.72
CA SER A 515 2.02 18.56 3.98
C SER A 515 1.16 18.91 2.75
N ASP A 516 1.51 18.49 1.53
CA ASP A 516 0.88 19.06 0.32
C ASP A 516 -0.56 18.65 0.05
N CYS A 517 -1.13 17.80 0.89
CA CYS A 517 -2.54 17.48 0.89
C CYS A 517 -3.11 17.54 2.31
N SER A 518 -2.56 18.43 3.15
CA SER A 518 -3.06 18.64 4.50
C SER A 518 -4.38 19.41 4.54
N THR A 519 -4.68 20.14 3.46
CA THR A 519 -5.88 20.95 3.25
C THR A 519 -6.46 20.74 1.85
N SER A 520 -7.74 21.09 1.66
CA SER A 520 -8.41 21.02 0.36
C SER A 520 -7.75 21.94 -0.68
N GLU A 521 -7.27 23.11 -0.26
CA GLU A 521 -6.59 24.09 -1.10
C GLU A 521 -5.25 23.55 -1.63
N GLU A 522 -4.47 22.94 -0.75
CA GLU A 522 -3.18 22.35 -1.13
C GLU A 522 -3.36 21.13 -2.03
N TYR A 523 -4.37 20.30 -1.75
CA TYR A 523 -4.76 19.20 -2.62
C TYR A 523 -5.07 19.75 -4.03
N LEU A 524 -5.95 20.74 -4.12
CA LEU A 524 -6.34 21.32 -5.41
C LEU A 524 -5.16 21.96 -6.15
N ALA A 525 -4.23 22.59 -5.42
CA ALA A 525 -3.00 23.11 -6.00
C ALA A 525 -2.14 22.00 -6.63
N ARG A 526 -2.02 20.85 -5.95
CA ARG A 526 -1.30 19.67 -6.50
C ARG A 526 -1.97 19.12 -7.75
N VAL A 527 -3.30 19.01 -7.74
CA VAL A 527 -4.09 18.54 -8.90
C VAL A 527 -3.88 19.43 -10.13
N LYS A 528 -3.79 20.75 -9.94
CA LYS A 528 -3.54 21.70 -11.04
C LYS A 528 -2.17 21.53 -11.72
N LEU A 529 -1.22 20.86 -11.07
CA LEU A 529 0.11 20.56 -11.63
C LEU A 529 0.27 19.12 -12.12
N ALA A 530 -0.82 18.36 -12.20
CA ALA A 530 -0.85 16.99 -12.69
C ALA A 530 -1.82 16.86 -13.87
N ARG A 531 -1.65 15.82 -14.69
CA ARG A 531 -2.57 15.45 -15.76
C ARG A 531 -3.39 14.22 -15.40
N ALA A 532 -4.70 14.31 -15.59
CA ALA A 532 -5.59 13.16 -15.47
C ALA A 532 -5.20 12.08 -16.50
N GLY A 533 -5.26 10.81 -16.09
CA GLY A 533 -4.79 9.67 -16.89
C GLY A 533 -3.28 9.44 -16.82
N SER A 534 -2.54 10.21 -16.02
CA SER A 534 -1.10 10.02 -15.76
C SER A 534 -0.82 9.86 -14.26
N GLU A 535 -1.76 9.24 -13.54
CA GLU A 535 -1.65 8.94 -12.12
C GLU A 535 -0.64 7.81 -11.86
N ALA A 536 0.06 7.86 -10.73
CA ALA A 536 0.96 6.78 -10.33
C ALA A 536 0.21 5.45 -10.20
N GLN A 537 0.85 4.35 -10.63
CA GLN A 537 0.25 3.02 -10.64
C GLN A 537 0.91 2.10 -9.62
N TRP A 538 0.22 1.92 -8.50
CA TRP A 538 0.70 1.34 -7.26
C TRP A 538 0.81 -0.19 -7.28
N CYS A 539 1.54 -0.72 -6.30
CA CYS A 539 1.82 -2.15 -6.17
C CYS A 539 0.64 -3.02 -5.71
N PHE A 540 -0.51 -2.43 -5.35
CA PHE A 540 -1.60 -3.15 -4.68
C PHE A 540 -2.42 -4.09 -5.57
N VAL A 541 -2.02 -4.32 -6.83
CA VAL A 541 -2.54 -5.45 -7.63
C VAL A 541 -2.26 -6.81 -6.98
N SER A 542 -1.21 -6.92 -6.14
CA SER A 542 -0.96 -8.12 -5.34
C SER A 542 -2.00 -8.35 -4.24
N VAL A 543 -2.62 -7.27 -3.72
CA VAL A 543 -3.71 -7.36 -2.74
C VAL A 543 -4.97 -7.93 -3.39
N ILE A 544 -5.24 -7.56 -4.65
CA ILE A 544 -6.34 -8.14 -5.43
C ILE A 544 -6.11 -9.64 -5.63
N ALA A 545 -4.88 -10.04 -6.01
CA ALA A 545 -4.52 -11.45 -6.13
C ALA A 545 -4.71 -12.21 -4.80
N GLU A 546 -4.27 -11.62 -3.69
CA GLU A 546 -4.46 -12.18 -2.35
C GLU A 546 -5.96 -12.37 -2.03
N GLY A 547 -6.80 -11.38 -2.34
CA GLY A 547 -8.23 -11.42 -2.14
C GLY A 547 -8.89 -12.62 -2.83
N TYR A 548 -8.57 -12.83 -4.11
CA TYR A 548 -9.03 -13.99 -4.89
C TYR A 548 -8.53 -15.32 -4.29
N ALA A 549 -7.22 -15.44 -4.03
CA ALA A 549 -6.63 -16.66 -3.48
C ALA A 549 -7.25 -17.06 -2.13
N ARG A 550 -7.56 -16.08 -1.25
CA ARG A 550 -8.24 -16.35 0.02
C ARG A 550 -9.63 -16.94 -0.17
N GLN A 551 -10.39 -16.43 -1.14
CA GLN A 551 -11.73 -16.97 -1.41
C GLN A 551 -11.66 -18.38 -2.00
N VAL A 552 -10.68 -18.66 -2.87
CA VAL A 552 -10.42 -20.02 -3.37
C VAL A 552 -10.16 -20.99 -2.21
N LEU A 553 -9.29 -20.62 -1.26
CA LEU A 553 -9.01 -21.47 -0.09
C LEU A 553 -10.26 -21.69 0.78
N LYS A 554 -11.13 -20.67 0.94
CA LYS A 554 -12.41 -20.83 1.65
C LYS A 554 -13.31 -21.86 0.95
N LEU A 555 -13.40 -21.80 -0.39
CA LEU A 555 -14.20 -22.73 -1.19
C LEU A 555 -13.63 -24.15 -1.16
N GLN A 556 -12.31 -24.31 -1.29
CA GLN A 556 -11.63 -25.61 -1.17
C GLN A 556 -11.91 -26.26 0.19
N LYS A 557 -11.79 -25.49 1.28
CA LYS A 557 -12.12 -25.97 2.63
C LYS A 557 -13.59 -26.39 2.76
N LEU A 558 -14.51 -25.65 2.14
CA LEU A 558 -15.93 -26.02 2.10
C LEU A 558 -16.13 -27.34 1.36
N LEU A 559 -15.50 -27.50 0.19
CA LEU A 559 -15.56 -28.71 -0.62
C LEU A 559 -14.99 -29.93 0.12
N ASP A 560 -13.82 -29.80 0.75
CA ASP A 560 -13.20 -30.85 1.56
C ASP A 560 -14.10 -31.28 2.72
N SER A 561 -14.74 -30.31 3.38
CA SER A 561 -15.68 -30.58 4.48
C SER A 561 -16.91 -31.35 3.98
N GLN A 562 -17.42 -31.04 2.79
CA GLN A 562 -18.53 -31.76 2.17
C GLN A 562 -18.14 -33.19 1.76
N ILE A 563 -16.98 -33.38 1.13
CA ILE A 563 -16.44 -34.70 0.77
C ILE A 563 -16.27 -35.56 2.03
N ALA A 564 -15.73 -34.99 3.11
CA ALA A 564 -15.56 -35.68 4.38
C ALA A 564 -16.89 -36.10 5.02
N LEU A 565 -17.95 -35.29 4.88
CA LEU A 565 -19.30 -35.62 5.34
C LEU A 565 -19.95 -36.71 4.46
N GLN A 566 -19.80 -36.65 3.13
CA GLN A 566 -20.27 -37.68 2.20
C GLN A 566 -19.59 -39.03 2.43
N GLY A 567 -18.27 -39.04 2.67
CA GLY A 567 -17.51 -40.25 3.00
C GLY A 567 -17.94 -40.90 4.33
N LYS A 568 -18.50 -40.13 5.26
CA LYS A 568 -19.08 -40.63 6.53
C LYS A 568 -20.55 -41.06 6.39
N ALA A 569 -21.34 -40.35 5.58
CA ALA A 569 -22.75 -40.68 5.31
C ALA A 569 -22.94 -42.00 4.53
N ALA A 570 -21.91 -42.43 3.78
CA ALA A 570 -21.85 -43.76 3.16
C ALA A 570 -21.92 -44.95 4.17
N VAL A 571 -21.83 -44.69 5.49
CA VAL A 571 -21.93 -45.70 6.56
C VAL A 571 -23.29 -45.68 7.28
N GLY A 572 -24.21 -44.79 6.92
CA GLY A 572 -25.58 -44.80 7.44
C GLY A 572 -26.26 -43.44 7.36
N SER A 573 -27.44 -43.41 6.75
CA SER A 573 -28.34 -42.28 6.47
C SER A 573 -27.99 -41.44 5.23
N GLN A 574 -28.78 -41.67 4.18
CA GLN A 574 -28.73 -41.04 2.85
C GLN A 574 -29.36 -39.62 2.83
N ASP A 575 -29.89 -39.13 3.97
CA ASP A 575 -30.81 -37.97 4.00
C ASP A 575 -30.15 -36.63 4.40
N LEU A 576 -28.81 -36.54 4.49
CA LEU A 576 -28.11 -35.36 5.02
C LEU A 576 -27.21 -34.61 4.02
N VAL A 577 -27.24 -34.94 2.72
CA VAL A 577 -26.31 -34.37 1.72
C VAL A 577 -27.02 -33.77 0.48
N ASP A 578 -28.27 -33.34 0.61
CA ASP A 578 -28.95 -32.59 -0.45
C ASP A 578 -28.96 -31.10 -0.07
N GLY A 579 -28.14 -30.28 -0.72
CA GLY A 579 -28.28 -28.83 -0.59
C GLY A 579 -27.17 -27.93 -1.14
N LEU A 580 -25.96 -28.42 -1.42
CA LEU A 580 -24.86 -27.61 -1.94
C LEU A 580 -24.43 -28.09 -3.33
N ASP A 581 -24.50 -27.20 -4.33
CA ASP A 581 -24.07 -27.49 -5.69
C ASP A 581 -22.54 -27.48 -5.78
N THR A 582 -21.93 -28.67 -5.75
CA THR A 582 -20.48 -28.82 -5.88
C THR A 582 -19.96 -28.30 -7.23
N THR A 583 -20.79 -28.31 -8.27
CA THR A 583 -20.44 -27.75 -9.59
C THR A 583 -20.32 -26.24 -9.53
N GLU A 584 -21.16 -25.57 -8.75
CA GLU A 584 -21.05 -24.12 -8.51
C GLU A 584 -19.76 -23.78 -7.75
N ILE A 585 -19.42 -24.54 -6.71
CA ILE A 585 -18.19 -24.35 -5.94
C ILE A 585 -16.96 -24.50 -6.84
N GLU A 586 -16.90 -25.56 -7.65
CA GLU A 586 -15.80 -25.79 -8.59
C GLU A 586 -15.65 -24.66 -9.61
N LYS A 587 -16.75 -24.14 -10.16
CA LYS A 587 -16.73 -22.98 -11.06
C LYS A 587 -16.17 -21.73 -10.38
N LEU A 588 -16.55 -21.48 -9.13
CA LEU A 588 -16.04 -20.34 -8.35
C LEU A 588 -14.55 -20.50 -7.98
N ILE A 589 -14.10 -21.73 -7.73
CA ILE A 589 -12.68 -22.06 -7.53
C ILE A 589 -11.88 -21.76 -8.80
N VAL A 590 -12.32 -22.27 -9.95
CA VAL A 590 -11.65 -22.03 -11.24
C VAL A 590 -11.60 -20.53 -11.56
N TYR A 591 -12.72 -19.83 -11.40
CA TYR A 591 -12.76 -18.39 -11.61
C TYR A 591 -11.78 -17.64 -10.71
N GLY A 592 -11.78 -17.94 -9.40
CA GLY A 592 -10.88 -17.31 -8.44
C GLY A 592 -9.40 -17.63 -8.68
N LEU A 593 -9.07 -18.87 -9.04
CA LEU A 593 -7.71 -19.29 -9.38
C LEU A 593 -7.18 -18.52 -10.58
N ASN A 594 -7.97 -18.44 -11.66
CA ASN A 594 -7.58 -17.73 -12.88
C ASN A 594 -7.34 -16.25 -12.58
N LYS A 595 -8.23 -15.61 -11.80
CA LYS A 595 -8.06 -14.21 -11.41
C LYS A 595 -6.88 -13.99 -10.46
N ALA A 596 -6.66 -14.87 -9.49
CA ALA A 596 -5.48 -14.80 -8.63
C ALA A 596 -4.17 -14.90 -9.45
N GLY A 597 -4.11 -15.85 -10.40
CA GLY A 597 -2.97 -16.03 -11.31
C GLY A 597 -2.73 -14.80 -12.22
N GLU A 598 -3.79 -14.24 -12.79
CA GLU A 598 -3.73 -13.02 -13.61
C GLU A 598 -3.09 -11.85 -12.83
N PHE A 599 -3.60 -11.57 -11.62
CA PHE A 599 -3.12 -10.47 -10.80
C PHE A 599 -1.74 -10.73 -10.18
N LEU A 600 -1.37 -12.00 -9.96
CA LEU A 600 0.01 -12.35 -9.61
C LEU A 600 0.96 -12.05 -10.77
N SER A 601 0.64 -12.48 -11.98
CA SER A 601 1.43 -12.17 -13.18
C SER A 601 1.60 -10.66 -13.35
N ARG A 602 0.53 -9.87 -13.16
CA ARG A 602 0.60 -8.39 -13.12
C ARG A 602 1.55 -7.87 -12.05
N SER A 603 1.53 -8.46 -10.86
CA SER A 603 2.38 -8.05 -9.74
C SER A 603 3.85 -8.38 -9.99
N TYR A 604 4.16 -9.55 -10.55
CA TYR A 604 5.52 -9.96 -10.91
C TYR A 604 6.08 -9.15 -12.07
N ALA A 605 5.26 -8.81 -13.08
CA ALA A 605 5.66 -8.02 -14.24
C ALA A 605 6.24 -6.63 -13.87
N ARG A 606 5.89 -6.13 -12.67
CA ARG A 606 6.35 -4.86 -12.09
C ARG A 606 7.76 -4.92 -11.48
N ILE A 607 8.35 -6.10 -11.32
CA ILE A 607 9.71 -6.23 -10.79
C ILE A 607 10.70 -5.50 -11.71
N THR A 608 11.60 -4.73 -11.12
CA THR A 608 12.56 -3.91 -11.86
C THR A 608 13.66 -4.76 -12.53
N SER A 609 14.15 -4.31 -13.69
CA SER A 609 15.31 -4.91 -14.37
C SER A 609 16.63 -4.34 -13.87
N GLU A 610 17.73 -4.97 -14.31
CA GLU A 610 19.07 -4.39 -14.23
C GLU A 610 19.15 -3.11 -15.08
N GLY A 611 19.90 -2.11 -14.58
CA GLY A 611 20.10 -0.84 -15.26
C GLY A 611 18.91 0.12 -15.27
N ALA A 612 17.82 -0.19 -14.57
CA ALA A 612 16.66 0.68 -14.48
C ALA A 612 16.97 2.00 -13.75
N VAL A 613 16.23 3.05 -14.08
CA VAL A 613 16.32 4.40 -13.48
C VAL A 613 15.00 4.73 -12.80
N LYS A 614 15.05 5.29 -11.60
CA LYS A 614 13.87 5.72 -10.85
C LYS A 614 13.25 6.98 -11.46
N ALA A 615 12.00 7.26 -11.13
CA ALA A 615 11.27 8.46 -11.59
C ALA A 615 11.92 9.77 -11.13
N ASN A 616 12.71 9.75 -10.06
CA ASN A 616 13.51 10.87 -9.60
C ASN A 616 14.90 10.96 -10.25
N GLY A 617 15.25 10.06 -11.18
CA GLY A 617 16.54 10.03 -11.89
C GLY A 617 17.66 9.24 -11.22
N HIS A 618 17.48 8.76 -9.99
CA HIS A 618 18.46 7.93 -9.30
C HIS A 618 18.50 6.50 -9.87
N ASP A 619 19.58 5.77 -9.56
CA ASP A 619 19.69 4.36 -9.92
C ASP A 619 18.58 3.56 -9.24
N CYS A 620 17.94 2.69 -10.01
CA CYS A 620 16.96 1.76 -9.46
C CYS A 620 17.63 0.42 -9.16
N PRO A 621 17.47 -0.14 -7.94
CA PRO A 621 17.90 -1.50 -7.69
C PRO A 621 17.16 -2.47 -8.60
N ALA A 622 17.88 -3.48 -9.10
CA ALA A 622 17.29 -4.58 -9.86
C ALA A 622 16.52 -5.53 -8.93
N TRP A 623 15.57 -6.28 -9.49
CA TRP A 623 14.80 -7.28 -8.74
C TRP A 623 14.05 -6.70 -7.52
N ALA A 624 13.63 -5.43 -7.63
CA ALA A 624 12.91 -4.71 -6.59
C ALA A 624 11.42 -4.55 -6.95
N ILE A 625 10.58 -4.42 -5.92
CA ILE A 625 9.17 -4.03 -6.09
C ILE A 625 9.05 -2.52 -5.87
N PRO A 626 8.67 -1.74 -6.90
CA PRO A 626 8.45 -0.32 -6.73
C PRO A 626 7.11 -0.05 -6.04
N GLU A 627 7.05 1.03 -5.26
CA GLU A 627 5.80 1.52 -4.64
C GLU A 627 4.72 1.72 -5.70
N ALA A 628 5.13 2.34 -6.80
CA ALA A 628 4.33 2.65 -7.96
C ALA A 628 5.25 2.77 -9.18
N TYR A 629 4.67 2.64 -10.36
CA TYR A 629 5.26 3.21 -11.56
C TYR A 629 4.72 4.62 -11.74
N GLU A 630 5.63 5.58 -11.90
CA GLU A 630 5.34 7.00 -12.02
C GLU A 630 5.62 7.49 -13.43
N PHE A 631 4.82 8.44 -13.89
CA PHE A 631 4.87 8.93 -15.25
C PHE A 631 5.88 10.08 -15.41
N VAL A 632 6.75 10.00 -16.41
CA VAL A 632 7.78 11.00 -16.70
C VAL A 632 7.74 11.36 -18.18
N SER A 633 7.82 12.65 -18.47
CA SER A 633 7.82 13.15 -19.85
C SER A 633 9.20 12.96 -20.52
N PRO A 634 9.25 12.65 -21.83
CA PRO A 634 10.50 12.52 -22.58
C PRO A 634 11.21 13.88 -22.73
N LEU A 635 12.51 13.85 -23.08
CA LEU A 635 13.21 15.07 -23.49
C LEU A 635 12.56 15.64 -24.75
N GLY A 636 12.49 16.97 -24.81
CA GLY A 636 11.96 17.69 -25.96
C GLY A 636 10.49 18.09 -25.85
N GLY A 637 9.70 17.50 -24.95
CA GLY A 637 8.35 17.99 -24.58
C GLY A 637 7.29 18.15 -25.69
N GLN A 638 7.62 17.88 -26.96
CA GLN A 638 6.76 18.24 -28.11
C GLN A 638 5.67 17.21 -28.43
N SER A 639 5.75 15.99 -27.90
CA SER A 639 4.66 15.02 -28.02
C SER A 639 3.81 15.01 -26.76
N LYS A 640 2.62 15.61 -26.84
CA LYS A 640 1.59 15.54 -25.78
C LYS A 640 1.14 14.10 -25.46
N THR A 641 1.60 13.09 -26.21
CA THR A 641 1.10 11.71 -26.16
C THR A 641 2.14 10.65 -25.75
N HIS A 642 3.42 11.00 -25.62
CA HIS A 642 4.43 10.06 -25.11
C HIS A 642 4.83 10.44 -23.70
N ILE A 643 4.35 9.68 -22.71
CA ILE A 643 4.82 9.72 -21.33
C ILE A 643 5.28 8.30 -21.01
N GLY A 644 6.49 8.15 -20.47
CA GLY A 644 7.01 6.85 -20.06
C GLY A 644 6.77 6.60 -18.57
N ALA A 645 6.72 5.34 -18.17
CA ALA A 645 6.55 4.96 -16.76
C ALA A 645 7.87 4.45 -16.19
N LEU A 646 8.34 5.04 -15.10
CA LEU A 646 9.56 4.64 -14.39
C LEU A 646 9.21 4.13 -12.98
N PRO A 647 10.02 3.22 -12.40
CA PRO A 647 9.91 2.84 -10.99
C PRO A 647 9.93 4.08 -10.06
N GLY A 648 9.04 4.14 -9.09
CA GLY A 648 8.94 5.27 -8.17
C GLY A 648 10.19 5.49 -7.31
N ALA A 649 10.31 6.68 -6.73
CA ALA A 649 11.50 7.07 -5.96
C ALA A 649 11.75 6.15 -4.75
N ASN A 650 10.69 5.64 -4.11
CA ASN A 650 10.82 4.82 -2.90
C ASN A 650 11.05 3.33 -3.17
N THR A 651 11.59 2.97 -4.35
CA THR A 651 11.92 1.59 -4.71
C THR A 651 13.21 1.10 -4.03
N PRO A 652 13.23 -0.07 -3.36
CA PRO A 652 12.12 -1.00 -3.09
C PRO A 652 11.20 -0.51 -1.96
N LEU A 653 9.90 -0.81 -2.08
CA LEU A 653 8.93 -0.60 -1.02
C LEU A 653 8.64 -1.91 -0.26
N ALA A 654 8.93 -1.92 1.04
CA ALA A 654 8.76 -3.10 1.91
C ALA A 654 7.33 -3.63 1.95
N TRP A 655 6.33 -2.75 1.96
CA TRP A 655 4.92 -3.15 1.92
C TRP A 655 4.56 -3.86 0.60
N GLY A 656 5.07 -3.37 -0.54
CA GLY A 656 4.88 -4.02 -1.84
C GLY A 656 5.49 -5.43 -1.87
N GLN A 657 6.69 -5.60 -1.31
CA GLN A 657 7.33 -6.90 -1.18
C GLN A 657 6.51 -7.87 -0.31
N ALA A 658 6.04 -7.40 0.86
CA ALA A 658 5.23 -8.19 1.78
C ALA A 658 3.89 -8.63 1.16
N SER A 659 3.20 -7.72 0.46
CA SER A 659 1.93 -8.04 -0.21
C SER A 659 2.11 -9.07 -1.32
N LEU A 660 3.14 -8.93 -2.17
CA LEU A 660 3.41 -9.93 -3.23
C LEU A 660 3.82 -11.28 -2.66
N TYR A 661 4.66 -11.30 -1.62
CA TYR A 661 5.02 -12.54 -0.93
C TYR A 661 3.77 -13.27 -0.43
N ARG A 662 2.90 -12.52 0.26
CA ARG A 662 1.68 -13.05 0.87
C ARG A 662 0.73 -13.63 -0.18
N ALA A 663 0.49 -12.89 -1.26
CA ALA A 663 -0.31 -13.36 -2.38
C ALA A 663 0.29 -14.64 -3.00
N SER A 664 1.61 -14.69 -3.15
CA SER A 664 2.32 -15.85 -3.73
C SER A 664 2.20 -17.09 -2.86
N VAL A 665 2.38 -16.96 -1.54
CA VAL A 665 2.22 -18.08 -0.60
C VAL A 665 0.80 -18.63 -0.63
N LEU A 666 -0.21 -17.77 -0.66
CA LEU A 666 -1.61 -18.22 -0.69
C LEU A 666 -1.97 -18.87 -2.02
N PHE A 667 -1.56 -18.30 -3.15
CA PHE A 667 -1.83 -18.90 -4.46
C PHE A 667 -1.14 -20.24 -4.64
N ARG A 668 0.11 -20.38 -4.19
CA ARG A 668 0.80 -21.68 -4.14
C ARG A 668 0.00 -22.73 -3.39
N ARG A 669 -0.61 -22.36 -2.26
CA ARG A 669 -1.49 -23.26 -1.49
C ARG A 669 -2.77 -23.61 -2.24
N CYS A 670 -3.34 -22.70 -3.04
CA CYS A 670 -4.50 -23.01 -3.87
C CYS A 670 -4.20 -24.04 -4.96
N LEU A 671 -2.96 -24.09 -5.44
CA LEU A 671 -2.47 -25.05 -6.45
C LEU A 671 -2.03 -26.40 -5.86
N SER A 672 -1.91 -26.49 -4.53
CA SER A 672 -1.50 -27.70 -3.80
C SER A 672 -2.72 -28.53 -3.44
#